data_AF-A0A835Y9K0-F1
#
_entry.id   AF-A0A835Y9K0-F1
#
_cell.length_a   1.000
_cell.length_b   1.000
_cell.length_c   1.000
_cell.angle_alpha   90.00
_cell.angle_beta   90.00
_cell.angle_gamma   90.00
#
_symmetry.space_group_name_H-M   'P 1'
#
loop_
_entity.id
_entity.type
_entity.pdbx_description
1 polymer ?
#
loop_
_entity_poly.entity_id
_entity_poly.type
_entity_poly.pdbx_seq_one_letter_code
_entity_poly.pdbx_strand_id
1 'polypeptide(L)'
;MAANAQGPPSGLPATTGLSLRLWDSVKHEVYMSLHEPFVQAMAQGTLDRRSFQHYVAQDAYFLHHFARAYALALAKAGAEDDATFEALSTLLRGVHAELKLHGAYAEGWGLALAKSQPSPATKAYTDFLYEVAVDPATSVAAVLAAMAPCARLYGFLGCVLARAHPHNLPGAQAGQQQQEGGKEGGKGAEKGEGDEHAKAAAEYREWVRTYCSPEYLAVPDMKEELLDRLAAGEDEAHLQVLYRRAMQLEAEFWAAQPHRPPPRRLRALVVDFDETATPGDTIGALMRLAQEAVAQGRPNVRGDAAWAASAPGRLAEGYVARQRELLASLLPPEGEEPSAPRPFDPSGLASFLTALSDFDESMNAVVEAEGVLAGSTEAEQAAAGAQVALRPHCREALAGALRRGVPVWVVSVNWSHALVRAVLGLPCAGPEAEGPGEGSARSGAVELRCNSLELGPDGLTSGRLTKRVQSARDKQAQMQRIKAKSPTDNDQPPAALVYVGDSASDLAALLDADYGIVVGTNRLLRRVAAAYGIVLRPLAAAPLDPTTVPAGTLYEADGWEEIRAFLFGVERPTDADASASAPVAPGDATGRAKPSAGANGAAHAAGASAAAVGSAAWLPRVLSIAGSDSGGGAGIQADIKAIQARGAFAMTALTALTAQNTRGVAAVHPVPLGFLGEQIDAVLGDLGADAIKTGMLPTAEAVEAVAERIAAHRAALASASPSAPCPPLVVDPVLVSTSGHSLAEGSVAGALLRRLLPMAALATPNIPEAEALLGWGPIASVPDMRRAAQELQEKTGCGAVLVKGGHLRPSHPGPGAHGNGGGGGLTRGWCGTAVPVGGHEAVDVLYDGVRHTELRGAWVDTGNTHGTGCTLASAIAAELAKGLPLLPAVTAARAALAEALRASAPLRLGGGVQRPFHHLHMLPPASAPAPPFTFPASSAAAPYSSLASPAADVGGAGSGDSAGASGAFAPQRRYDPALLRRQLALYAVTDPGCNDRTGRSMAEAVAAAVAGGATIIQLREKDTEGGAFLRAAAEALPICRAAGVPLIINDRVDVALAVGAEGVHVGQGDLPAAVVRALIGPSRILGVSCKTPEEARAAVAAGADYLGSGAALPTGTKDTGVIGWSGIRAVCEAAAPVPVVAIGGVGRDNAGEAVASGCAGVAVVSAIFGALDAEEAARGIREAVEAALQRGVGAEGP
;
A
#
# COMPACT_ATOMS: atom_id res chain seq x y z
N MET A 1 17.87 -6.20 19.51
CA MET A 1 17.94 -4.79 19.98
C MET A 1 16.93 -4.41 21.07
N ALA A 2 15.97 -5.28 21.47
CA ALA A 2 14.96 -4.94 22.48
C ALA A 2 15.43 -4.94 23.96
N ALA A 3 16.68 -5.30 24.26
CA ALA A 3 17.12 -5.51 25.65
C ALA A 3 17.75 -4.29 26.35
N ASN A 4 18.00 -3.17 25.65
CA ASN A 4 18.72 -2.01 26.21
C ASN A 4 18.00 -0.66 26.05
N ALA A 5 16.68 -0.65 25.83
CA ALA A 5 15.89 0.56 25.96
C ALA A 5 15.70 0.91 27.45
N GLN A 6 16.76 1.42 28.09
CA GLN A 6 16.58 2.19 29.31
C GLN A 6 15.62 3.35 29.01
N GLY A 7 14.67 3.57 29.92
CA GLY A 7 13.51 4.45 29.75
C GLY A 7 13.84 5.88 29.29
N PRO A 8 12.81 6.67 28.97
CA PRO A 8 12.98 8.01 28.41
C PRO A 8 13.89 8.86 29.31
N PRO A 9 14.76 9.72 28.72
CA PRO A 9 15.67 10.56 29.48
C PRO A 9 14.86 11.42 30.47
N SER A 10 15.27 11.39 31.74
CA SER A 10 14.68 12.17 32.81
C SER A 10 14.91 13.66 32.58
N GLY A 11 13.84 14.40 32.30
CA GLY A 11 13.91 15.85 32.10
C GLY A 11 12.73 16.50 31.37
N LEU A 12 11.64 15.78 31.06
CA LEU A 12 10.45 16.40 30.46
C LEU A 12 9.51 16.94 31.56
N PRO A 13 9.08 18.21 31.48
CA PRO A 13 8.15 18.79 32.44
C PRO A 13 6.82 18.03 32.43
N ALA A 14 6.20 17.85 33.59
CA ALA A 14 4.88 17.25 33.69
C ALA A 14 3.82 18.20 33.09
N THR A 15 2.95 17.72 32.18
CA THR A 15 1.45 17.83 32.20
C THR A 15 0.74 17.61 30.84
N THR A 16 -0.09 16.56 30.74
CA THR A 16 -1.44 16.44 30.13
C THR A 16 -1.90 17.25 28.87
N GLY A 17 -1.05 17.62 27.91
CA GLY A 17 -1.46 18.25 26.62
C GLY A 17 -2.27 17.33 25.68
N LEU A 18 -3.03 17.90 24.73
CA LEU A 18 -3.77 17.15 23.70
C LEU A 18 -2.78 16.47 22.74
N SER A 19 -1.77 17.20 22.26
CA SER A 19 -0.69 16.74 21.39
C SER A 19 -0.05 15.45 21.89
N LEU A 20 0.24 15.36 23.18
CA LEU A 20 0.78 14.18 23.84
C LEU A 20 -0.21 13.01 23.84
N ARG A 21 -1.50 13.25 24.08
CA ARG A 21 -2.55 12.21 23.98
C ARG A 21 -2.70 11.69 22.56
N LEU A 22 -2.61 12.58 21.56
CA LEU A 22 -2.66 12.23 20.16
C LEU A 22 -1.48 11.34 19.77
N TRP A 23 -0.26 11.75 20.15
CA TRP A 23 0.97 10.96 19.97
C TRP A 23 0.88 9.60 20.67
N ASP A 24 0.40 9.56 21.92
CA ASP A 24 0.21 8.32 22.67
C ASP A 24 -0.78 7.38 21.99
N SER A 25 -1.79 7.92 21.30
CA SER A 25 -2.81 7.14 20.59
C SER A 25 -2.33 6.48 19.30
N VAL A 26 -1.13 6.81 18.83
CA VAL A 26 -0.51 6.27 17.60
C VAL A 26 0.85 5.61 17.84
N LYS A 27 1.18 5.31 19.10
CA LYS A 27 2.45 4.66 19.47
C LYS A 27 2.72 3.37 18.70
N HIS A 28 1.67 2.62 18.37
CA HIS A 28 1.81 1.38 17.61
C HIS A 28 2.46 1.64 16.24
N GLU A 29 1.91 2.56 15.46
CA GLU A 29 2.41 2.98 14.15
C GLU A 29 3.84 3.55 14.24
N VAL A 30 4.12 4.33 15.29
CA VAL A 30 5.47 4.88 15.55
C VAL A 30 6.49 3.75 15.77
N TYR A 31 6.17 2.76 16.59
CA TYR A 31 7.07 1.62 16.83
C TYR A 31 7.19 0.70 15.61
N MET A 32 6.12 0.52 14.82
CA MET A 32 6.19 -0.24 13.57
C MET A 32 7.14 0.41 12.56
N SER A 33 7.17 1.74 12.49
CA SER A 33 8.08 2.49 11.61
C SER A 33 9.57 2.17 11.87
N LEU A 34 9.94 1.79 13.11
CA LEU A 34 11.31 1.34 13.41
C LEU A 34 11.65 0.03 12.70
N HIS A 35 10.66 -0.84 12.48
CA HIS A 35 10.86 -2.18 11.91
C HIS A 35 10.83 -2.19 10.39
N GLU A 36 10.58 -1.05 9.75
CA GLU A 36 10.59 -0.96 8.29
C GLU A 36 11.97 -1.30 7.72
N PRO A 37 12.06 -2.12 6.64
CA PRO A 37 13.33 -2.57 6.08
C PRO A 37 14.30 -1.43 5.75
N PHE A 38 13.77 -0.32 5.23
CA PHE A 38 14.55 0.89 4.96
C PHE A 38 15.19 1.48 6.22
N VAL A 39 14.40 1.63 7.30
CA VAL A 39 14.86 2.17 8.59
C VAL A 39 15.85 1.23 9.27
N GLN A 40 15.61 -0.08 9.19
CA GLN A 40 16.54 -1.10 9.68
C GLN A 40 17.87 -1.08 8.91
N ALA A 41 17.84 -0.87 7.59
CA ALA A 41 19.06 -0.77 6.80
C ALA A 41 19.86 0.50 7.09
N MET A 42 19.18 1.63 7.34
CA MET A 42 19.84 2.83 7.88
C MET A 42 20.49 2.53 9.23
N ALA A 43 19.77 1.83 10.13
CA ALA A 43 20.23 1.43 11.47
C ALA A 43 21.35 0.39 11.49
N GLN A 44 21.64 -0.24 10.35
CA GLN A 44 22.70 -1.23 10.21
C GLN A 44 23.88 -0.71 9.39
N GLY A 45 23.74 0.47 8.78
CA GLY A 45 24.74 0.99 7.85
C GLY A 45 24.76 0.24 6.51
N THR A 46 23.68 -0.45 6.16
CA THR A 46 23.59 -1.34 4.99
C THR A 46 22.73 -0.77 3.86
N LEU A 47 22.06 0.38 4.08
CA LEU A 47 21.24 1.01 3.07
C LEU A 47 22.09 1.47 1.87
N ASP A 48 21.71 1.05 0.67
CA ASP A 48 22.36 1.47 -0.56
C ASP A 48 22.03 2.93 -0.91
N ARG A 49 22.96 3.58 -1.64
CA ARG A 49 22.84 5.00 -1.99
C ARG A 49 21.60 5.33 -2.80
N ARG A 50 21.17 4.44 -3.72
CA ARG A 50 20.03 4.74 -4.60
C ARG A 50 18.72 4.72 -3.84
N SER A 51 18.60 3.81 -2.89
CA SER A 51 17.45 3.78 -1.99
C SER A 51 17.36 5.05 -1.16
N PHE A 52 18.49 5.54 -0.63
CA PHE A 52 18.53 6.82 0.08
C PHE A 52 18.23 8.04 -0.81
N GLN A 53 18.76 8.06 -2.05
CA GLN A 53 18.45 9.10 -3.03
C GLN A 53 16.96 9.14 -3.40
N HIS A 54 16.33 7.97 -3.51
CA HIS A 54 14.89 7.87 -3.74
C HIS A 54 14.11 8.51 -2.58
N TYR A 55 14.45 8.14 -1.34
CA TYR A 55 13.85 8.72 -0.15
C TYR A 55 13.96 10.24 -0.13
N VAL A 56 15.15 10.81 -0.33
CA VAL A 56 15.34 12.27 -0.35
C VAL A 56 14.52 12.96 -1.46
N ALA A 57 14.35 12.29 -2.61
CA ALA A 57 13.48 12.81 -3.66
C ALA A 57 11.99 12.82 -3.26
N GLN A 58 11.53 11.78 -2.57
CA GLN A 58 10.16 11.72 -2.06
C GLN A 58 9.93 12.73 -0.92
N ASP A 59 10.91 12.87 -0.02
CA ASP A 59 10.82 13.79 1.12
C ASP A 59 10.89 15.26 0.67
N ALA A 60 11.67 15.61 -0.35
CA ALA A 60 11.61 16.93 -0.97
C ALA A 60 10.20 17.25 -1.55
N TYR A 61 9.53 16.28 -2.17
CA TYR A 61 8.15 16.44 -2.64
C TYR A 61 7.17 16.66 -1.49
N PHE A 62 7.40 15.96 -0.37
CA PHE A 62 6.66 16.08 0.87
C PHE A 62 6.77 17.50 1.46
N LEU A 63 8.00 17.99 1.63
CA LEU A 63 8.30 19.32 2.17
C LEU A 63 7.70 20.45 1.33
N HIS A 64 7.63 20.31 0.00
CA HIS A 64 6.93 21.27 -0.86
C HIS A 64 5.44 21.39 -0.53
N HIS A 65 4.77 20.29 -0.18
CA HIS A 65 3.35 20.31 0.21
C HIS A 65 3.17 20.81 1.64
N PHE A 66 4.12 20.53 2.54
CA PHE A 66 4.15 21.13 3.87
C PHE A 66 4.26 22.66 3.80
N ALA A 67 5.11 23.19 2.91
CA ALA A 67 5.22 24.64 2.71
C ALA A 67 3.88 25.25 2.26
N ARG A 68 3.15 24.58 1.35
CA ARG A 68 1.80 25.01 0.93
C ARG A 68 0.80 24.96 2.08
N ALA A 69 0.79 23.88 2.86
CA ALA A 69 -0.12 23.72 3.98
C ALA A 69 0.11 24.79 5.06
N TYR A 70 1.37 25.11 5.38
CA TYR A 70 1.69 26.22 6.27
C TYR A 70 1.27 27.58 5.71
N ALA A 71 1.43 27.83 4.41
CA ALA A 71 0.95 29.06 3.78
C ALA A 71 -0.58 29.19 3.87
N LEU A 72 -1.31 28.10 3.69
CA LEU A 72 -2.77 28.05 3.87
C LEU A 72 -3.18 28.22 5.34
N ALA A 73 -2.44 27.63 6.28
CA ALA A 73 -2.64 27.85 7.71
C ALA A 73 -2.40 29.31 8.12
N LEU A 74 -1.38 29.97 7.57
CA LEU A 74 -1.13 31.40 7.75
C LEU A 74 -2.30 32.25 7.22
N ALA A 75 -2.84 31.89 6.04
CA ALA A 75 -4.02 32.55 5.48
C ALA A 75 -5.25 32.41 6.40
N LYS A 76 -5.41 31.25 7.05
CA LYS A 76 -6.52 30.95 7.98
C LYS A 76 -6.39 31.64 9.34
N ALA A 77 -5.16 31.83 9.84
CA ALA A 77 -4.92 32.45 11.14
C ALA A 77 -5.36 33.92 11.21
N GLY A 78 -5.42 34.61 10.06
CA GLY A 78 -5.79 36.02 9.98
C GLY A 78 -4.69 36.95 10.54
N ALA A 79 -4.84 38.26 10.32
CA ALA A 79 -3.84 39.27 10.73
C ALA A 79 -3.95 39.70 12.21
N GLU A 80 -4.91 39.16 12.97
CA GLU A 80 -5.23 39.58 14.35
C GLU A 80 -4.55 38.71 15.42
N ASP A 81 -4.07 37.51 15.09
CA ASP A 81 -3.31 36.62 15.99
C ASP A 81 -1.82 36.58 15.63
N ASP A 82 -1.10 37.65 16.00
CA ASP A 82 0.33 37.84 15.73
C ASP A 82 1.18 36.66 16.27
N ALA A 83 0.80 36.04 17.38
CA ALA A 83 1.55 34.94 17.99
C ALA A 83 1.45 33.63 17.20
N THR A 84 0.24 33.27 16.74
CA THR A 84 0.04 32.13 15.84
C THR A 84 0.73 32.37 14.50
N PHE A 85 0.64 33.60 13.98
CA PHE A 85 1.24 33.97 12.72
C PHE A 85 2.78 33.85 12.74
N GLU A 86 3.45 34.36 13.78
CA GLU A 86 4.91 34.27 13.90
C GLU A 86 5.39 32.82 14.12
N ALA A 87 4.63 32.01 14.87
CA ALA A 87 4.95 30.59 15.06
C ALA A 87 4.85 29.81 13.73
N LEU A 88 3.76 29.97 12.98
CA LEU A 88 3.58 29.35 11.66
C LEU A 88 4.61 29.86 10.63
N SER A 89 4.95 31.15 10.66
CA SER A 89 5.99 31.73 9.80
C SER A 89 7.37 31.14 10.09
N THR A 90 7.67 30.89 11.37
CA THR A 90 8.92 30.25 11.79
C THR A 90 8.98 28.79 11.35
N LEU A 91 7.89 28.03 11.50
CA LEU A 91 7.77 26.66 11.00
C LEU A 91 7.97 26.60 9.47
N LEU A 92 7.35 27.51 8.74
CA LEU A 92 7.48 27.59 7.28
C LEU A 92 8.92 27.92 6.84
N ARG A 93 9.62 28.82 7.56
CA ARG A 93 11.06 29.07 7.32
C ARG A 93 11.90 27.81 7.54
N GLY A 94 11.58 27.01 8.56
CA GLY A 94 12.23 25.72 8.81
C GLY A 94 12.12 24.76 7.63
N VAL A 95 10.90 24.58 7.10
CA VAL A 95 10.65 23.74 5.91
C VAL A 95 11.45 24.20 4.69
N HIS A 96 11.56 25.52 4.47
CA HIS A 96 12.36 26.06 3.38
C HIS A 96 13.86 25.84 3.55
N ALA A 97 14.38 25.90 4.78
CA ALA A 97 15.78 25.59 5.07
C ALA A 97 16.10 24.12 4.75
N GLU A 98 15.19 23.21 5.09
CA GLU A 98 15.30 21.78 4.81
C GLU A 98 15.25 21.46 3.31
N LEU A 99 14.34 22.09 2.56
CA LEU A 99 14.30 22.00 1.09
C LEU A 99 15.61 22.44 0.44
N LYS A 100 16.25 23.49 0.97
CA LYS A 100 17.56 23.96 0.48
C LYS A 100 18.66 22.92 0.74
N LEU A 101 18.61 22.23 1.87
CA LEU A 101 19.55 21.17 2.22
C LEU A 101 19.36 19.94 1.30
N HIS A 102 18.13 19.53 1.01
CA HIS A 102 17.85 18.49 0.01
C HIS A 102 18.29 18.89 -1.40
N GLY A 103 18.13 20.16 -1.78
CA GLY A 103 18.64 20.70 -3.04
C GLY A 103 20.16 20.55 -3.15
N ALA A 104 20.90 20.87 -2.10
CA ALA A 104 22.35 20.72 -2.06
C ALA A 104 22.81 19.24 -2.18
N TYR A 105 22.12 18.32 -1.50
CA TYR A 105 22.38 16.88 -1.68
C TYR A 105 22.12 16.42 -3.12
N ALA A 106 20.98 16.82 -3.69
CA ALA A 106 20.59 16.43 -5.03
C ALA A 106 21.56 16.96 -6.10
N GLU A 107 22.03 18.20 -5.97
CA GLU A 107 23.09 18.76 -6.83
C GLU A 107 24.38 17.95 -6.73
N GLY A 108 24.81 17.59 -5.51
CA GLY A 108 25.97 16.72 -5.28
C GLY A 108 25.84 15.32 -5.90
N TRP A 109 24.61 14.87 -6.16
CA TRP A 109 24.30 13.57 -6.78
C TRP A 109 24.02 13.65 -8.27
N GLY A 110 23.88 14.86 -8.85
CA GLY A 110 23.36 15.03 -10.21
C GLY A 110 21.88 14.63 -10.37
N LEU A 111 21.12 14.64 -9.28
CA LEU A 111 19.70 14.27 -9.24
C LEU A 111 18.82 15.50 -9.49
N ALA A 112 17.94 15.44 -10.50
CA ALA A 112 16.99 16.51 -10.78
C ALA A 112 15.68 16.29 -10.00
N LEU A 113 15.57 16.84 -8.78
CA LEU A 113 14.39 16.69 -7.91
C LEU A 113 13.07 17.04 -8.60
N ALA A 114 13.06 18.08 -9.44
CA ALA A 114 11.87 18.52 -10.18
C ALA A 114 11.35 17.49 -11.21
N LYS A 115 12.15 16.48 -11.57
CA LYS A 115 11.77 15.40 -12.48
C LYS A 115 11.36 14.11 -11.75
N SER A 116 11.56 14.05 -10.44
CA SER A 116 11.21 12.89 -9.63
C SER A 116 9.70 12.78 -9.50
N GLN A 117 9.14 11.60 -9.77
CA GLN A 117 7.70 11.36 -9.59
C GLN A 117 7.42 10.94 -8.14
N PRO A 118 6.32 11.45 -7.53
CA PRO A 118 5.92 11.00 -6.21
C PRO A 118 5.45 9.55 -6.27
N SER A 119 5.81 8.77 -5.25
CA SER A 119 5.26 7.43 -5.05
C SER A 119 3.76 7.52 -4.69
N PRO A 120 2.97 6.44 -4.86
CA PRO A 120 1.58 6.42 -4.42
C PRO A 120 1.40 6.79 -2.94
N ALA A 121 2.29 6.30 -2.07
CA ALA A 121 2.26 6.59 -0.63
C ALA A 121 2.56 8.08 -0.35
N THR A 122 3.61 8.62 -0.99
CA THR A 122 3.94 10.05 -0.92
C THR A 122 2.78 10.92 -1.40
N LYS A 123 2.17 10.56 -2.53
CA LYS A 123 1.04 11.30 -3.10
C LYS A 123 -0.17 11.27 -2.15
N ALA A 124 -0.52 10.10 -1.61
CA ALA A 124 -1.66 9.93 -0.71
C ALA A 124 -1.57 10.82 0.54
N TYR A 125 -0.37 10.95 1.12
CA TYR A 125 -0.16 11.89 2.22
C TYR A 125 -0.34 13.34 1.76
N THR A 126 0.37 13.73 0.69
CA THR A 126 0.36 15.12 0.25
C THR A 126 -1.02 15.59 -0.21
N ASP A 127 -1.83 14.72 -0.80
CA ASP A 127 -3.22 14.98 -1.15
C ASP A 127 -4.06 15.21 0.12
N PHE A 128 -3.97 14.30 1.10
CA PHE A 128 -4.67 14.42 2.39
C PHE A 128 -4.32 15.74 3.10
N LEU A 129 -3.04 16.06 3.19
CA LEU A 129 -2.59 17.30 3.82
C LEU A 129 -3.13 18.54 3.09
N TYR A 130 -3.12 18.52 1.76
CA TYR A 130 -3.65 19.62 0.95
C TYR A 130 -5.16 19.77 1.10
N GLU A 131 -5.91 18.67 1.11
CA GLU A 131 -7.36 18.65 1.34
C GLU A 131 -7.72 19.27 2.69
N VAL A 132 -7.03 18.87 3.76
CA VAL A 132 -7.20 19.46 5.11
C VAL A 132 -6.86 20.95 5.11
N ALA A 133 -5.78 21.36 4.44
CA ALA A 133 -5.32 22.74 4.44
C ALA A 133 -6.17 23.68 3.56
N VAL A 134 -6.77 23.19 2.47
CA VAL A 134 -7.53 24.03 1.52
C VAL A 134 -8.98 24.21 1.91
N ASP A 135 -9.57 23.26 2.64
CA ASP A 135 -10.97 23.32 3.04
C ASP A 135 -11.21 24.55 3.93
N PRO A 136 -12.04 25.53 3.54
CA PRO A 136 -12.29 26.72 4.36
C PRO A 136 -12.94 26.40 5.71
N ALA A 137 -13.56 25.23 5.88
CA ALA A 137 -14.18 24.81 7.13
C ALA A 137 -13.18 24.28 8.18
N THR A 138 -11.93 24.00 7.80
CA THR A 138 -10.90 23.49 8.72
C THR A 138 -10.19 24.62 9.47
N SER A 139 -9.95 24.40 10.76
CA SER A 139 -9.20 25.30 11.64
C SER A 139 -7.68 25.16 11.44
N VAL A 140 -6.92 26.14 11.94
CA VAL A 140 -5.44 26.04 11.99
C VAL A 140 -5.01 24.86 12.86
N ALA A 141 -5.75 24.55 13.94
CA ALA A 141 -5.51 23.38 14.78
C ALA A 141 -5.66 22.07 13.99
N ALA A 142 -6.66 21.95 13.12
CA ALA A 142 -6.83 20.79 12.24
C ALA A 142 -5.65 20.59 11.27
N VAL A 143 -5.15 21.68 10.67
CA VAL A 143 -3.96 21.64 9.81
C VAL A 143 -2.72 21.20 10.62
N LEU A 144 -2.52 21.74 11.83
CA LEU A 144 -1.42 21.34 12.70
C LEU A 144 -1.54 19.88 13.17
N ALA A 145 -2.75 19.39 13.47
CA ALA A 145 -2.98 17.99 13.83
C ALA A 145 -2.57 17.04 12.69
N ALA A 146 -2.79 17.44 11.43
CA ALA A 146 -2.35 16.68 10.26
C ALA A 146 -0.83 16.79 9.98
N MET A 147 -0.11 17.75 10.57
CA MET A 147 1.32 18.03 10.30
C MET A 147 2.28 17.74 11.47
N ALA A 148 1.77 17.67 12.69
CA ALA A 148 2.57 17.41 13.89
C ALA A 148 3.20 16.01 13.94
N PRO A 149 2.51 14.89 13.59
CA PRO A 149 3.06 13.55 13.78
C PRO A 149 4.33 13.30 12.94
N CYS A 150 4.46 13.91 11.76
CA CYS A 150 5.64 13.73 10.91
C CYS A 150 6.92 14.21 11.60
N ALA A 151 6.92 15.44 12.13
CA ALA A 151 8.10 16.05 12.69
C ALA A 151 8.54 15.30 13.94
N ARG A 152 7.55 14.85 14.73
CA ARG A 152 7.75 14.06 15.93
C ARG A 152 8.31 12.67 15.61
N LEU A 153 7.79 12.00 14.59
CA LEU A 153 8.28 10.70 14.12
C LEU A 153 9.72 10.78 13.63
N TYR A 154 10.05 11.76 12.80
CA TYR A 154 11.41 11.93 12.28
C TYR A 154 12.41 12.19 13.41
N GLY A 155 12.04 13.03 14.39
CA GLY A 155 12.85 13.27 15.58
C GLY A 155 13.04 12.00 16.43
N PHE A 156 11.97 11.23 16.60
CA PHE A 156 12.01 9.93 17.28
C PHE A 156 12.93 8.93 16.58
N LEU A 157 12.78 8.74 15.26
CA LEU A 157 13.61 7.84 14.46
C LEU A 157 15.08 8.28 14.51
N GLY A 158 15.37 9.57 14.31
CA GLY A 158 16.71 10.13 14.43
C GLY A 158 17.36 9.83 15.79
N CYS A 159 16.63 10.04 16.88
CA CYS A 159 17.11 9.74 18.24
C CYS A 159 17.36 8.24 18.48
N VAL A 160 16.48 7.36 17.98
CA VAL A 160 16.64 5.91 18.13
C VAL A 160 17.84 5.41 17.32
N LEU A 161 17.99 5.88 16.08
CA LEU A 161 19.11 5.52 15.20
C LEU A 161 20.45 6.03 15.73
N ALA A 162 20.49 7.23 16.33
CA ALA A 162 21.68 7.76 16.99
C ALA A 162 22.15 6.88 18.15
N ARG A 163 21.22 6.27 18.91
CA ARG A 163 21.54 5.34 20.00
C ARG A 163 22.00 3.96 19.52
N ALA A 164 21.47 3.49 18.38
CA ALA A 164 21.87 2.23 17.77
C ALA A 164 23.32 2.25 17.26
N HIS A 165 23.87 3.45 16.98
CA HIS A 165 25.23 3.66 16.52
C HIS A 165 25.99 4.66 17.43
N PRO A 166 26.52 4.22 18.58
CA PRO A 166 27.17 5.11 19.54
C PRO A 166 28.41 5.86 19.02
N HIS A 167 29.01 5.43 17.90
CA HIS A 167 30.10 6.16 17.22
C HIS A 167 29.64 7.41 16.44
N ASN A 168 28.33 7.73 16.44
CA ASN A 168 27.74 8.84 15.69
C ASN A 168 27.58 10.15 16.47
N LEU A 169 27.95 10.21 17.76
CA LEU A 169 27.89 11.42 18.58
C LEU A 169 29.30 12.04 18.76
N PRO A 170 29.54 13.32 18.42
CA PRO A 170 30.78 13.98 18.82
C PRO A 170 30.75 14.20 20.34
N GLY A 171 31.63 13.52 21.09
CA GLY A 171 31.76 13.75 22.53
C GLY A 171 32.35 12.64 23.39
N ALA A 172 32.51 11.41 22.88
CA ALA A 172 33.22 10.34 23.58
C ALA A 172 34.26 9.71 22.66
N GLN A 173 35.54 9.90 23.00
CA GLN A 173 36.75 9.48 22.26
C GLN A 173 37.26 10.42 21.16
N ALA A 174 37.42 11.70 21.51
CA ALA A 174 38.60 12.44 21.04
C ALA A 174 39.80 11.99 21.90
N GLY A 175 40.41 10.86 21.55
CA GLY A 175 41.57 10.37 22.27
C GLY A 175 42.04 9.01 21.75
N GLN A 176 43.16 9.04 21.02
CA GLN A 176 44.00 7.90 20.63
C GLN A 176 43.46 7.02 19.49
N GLN A 177 43.83 7.38 18.26
CA GLN A 177 44.76 6.61 17.42
C GLN A 177 44.92 7.32 16.07
N GLN A 178 45.85 8.27 16.01
CA GLN A 178 46.57 8.61 14.78
C GLN A 178 47.97 7.99 14.90
N GLN A 179 48.49 7.49 13.77
CA GLN A 179 49.74 6.72 13.58
C GLN A 179 49.55 5.24 13.95
N GLU A 180 49.72 4.25 13.06
CA GLU A 180 50.71 4.08 12.01
C GLU A 180 50.12 3.32 10.81
N GLY A 181 50.51 3.70 9.60
CA GLY A 181 50.17 2.99 8.37
C GLY A 181 51.09 3.43 7.24
N GLY A 182 52.18 2.70 7.08
CA GLY A 182 53.21 2.94 6.07
C GLY A 182 52.68 2.91 4.64
N LYS A 183 53.34 3.70 3.80
CA LYS A 183 53.24 3.66 2.34
C LYS A 183 53.79 2.33 1.82
N GLU A 184 52.99 1.62 1.03
CA GLU A 184 53.37 0.77 -0.12
C GLU A 184 52.01 0.25 -0.67
N GLY A 185 51.60 0.50 -1.91
CA GLY A 185 52.24 0.09 -3.15
C GLY A 185 51.36 -0.98 -3.82
N GLY A 186 50.26 -0.58 -4.45
CA GLY A 186 49.36 -1.51 -5.17
C GLY A 186 48.39 -0.79 -6.10
N LYS A 187 48.78 -0.62 -7.37
CA LYS A 187 47.90 -0.16 -8.45
C LYS A 187 46.96 -1.29 -8.85
N GLY A 188 45.67 -0.98 -8.97
CA GLY A 188 44.67 -1.83 -9.63
C GLY A 188 43.70 -2.52 -8.69
N ALA A 189 42.84 -1.76 -8.00
CA ALA A 189 41.59 -2.29 -7.47
C ALA A 189 40.46 -1.67 -8.31
N GLU A 190 39.65 -2.52 -8.95
CA GLU A 190 38.36 -2.12 -9.49
C GLU A 190 37.59 -1.35 -8.40
N LYS A 191 36.97 -0.22 -8.76
CA LYS A 191 36.08 0.53 -7.87
C LYS A 191 34.86 -0.36 -7.56
N GLY A 192 34.98 -1.21 -6.54
CA GLY A 192 33.94 -2.13 -6.11
C GLY A 192 32.83 -1.43 -5.33
N GLU A 193 31.65 -2.03 -5.32
CA GLU A 193 30.41 -1.60 -4.63
C GLU A 193 30.59 -1.25 -3.14
N GLY A 194 31.70 -1.67 -2.50
CA GLY A 194 32.05 -1.32 -1.14
C GLY A 194 32.34 0.18 -0.91
N ASP A 195 32.87 0.91 -1.91
CA ASP A 195 33.15 2.35 -1.80
C ASP A 195 31.87 3.21 -1.94
N GLU A 196 30.83 2.68 -2.58
CA GLU A 196 29.52 3.34 -2.67
C GLU A 196 28.70 3.19 -1.38
N HIS A 197 28.70 2.01 -0.74
CA HIS A 197 28.04 1.80 0.54
C HIS A 197 28.65 2.67 1.66
N ALA A 198 29.98 2.80 1.69
CA ALA A 198 30.66 3.65 2.67
C ALA A 198 30.30 5.15 2.53
N LYS A 199 30.11 5.63 1.29
CA LYS A 199 29.66 7.00 1.02
C LYS A 199 28.19 7.20 1.35
N ALA A 200 27.32 6.26 0.98
CA ALA A 200 25.92 6.27 1.38
C ALA A 200 25.80 6.33 2.92
N ALA A 201 26.60 5.52 3.62
CA ALA A 201 26.68 5.53 5.07
C ALA A 201 27.11 6.86 5.67
N ALA A 202 27.93 7.67 4.99
CA ALA A 202 28.21 9.03 5.43
C ALA A 202 27.00 9.97 5.28
N GLU A 203 26.23 9.82 4.20
CA GLU A 203 25.11 10.70 3.86
C GLU A 203 23.93 10.54 4.84
N TYR A 204 23.46 9.30 5.11
CA TYR A 204 22.40 9.12 6.11
C TYR A 204 22.88 9.23 7.57
N ARG A 205 24.20 9.22 7.83
CA ARG A 205 24.74 9.65 9.15
C ARG A 205 24.49 11.13 9.41
N GLU A 206 24.59 11.98 8.39
CA GLU A 206 24.26 13.40 8.50
C GLU A 206 22.76 13.61 8.74
N TRP A 207 21.93 12.81 8.07
CA TRP A 207 20.49 12.76 8.32
C TRP A 207 20.20 12.45 9.80
N VAL A 208 20.76 11.36 10.34
CA VAL A 208 20.56 10.99 11.76
C VAL A 208 21.02 12.10 12.70
N ARG A 209 22.13 12.79 12.40
CA ARG A 209 22.61 13.92 13.20
C ARG A 209 21.61 15.08 13.19
N THR A 210 21.07 15.41 12.02
CA THR A 210 20.15 16.55 11.84
C THR A 210 18.85 16.31 12.61
N TYR A 211 18.20 15.16 12.43
CA TYR A 211 16.89 14.89 13.05
C TYR A 211 16.99 14.54 14.56
N CYS A 212 18.18 14.26 15.08
CA CYS A 212 18.43 14.11 16.51
C CYS A 212 18.96 15.42 17.16
N SER A 213 19.11 16.51 16.40
CA SER A 213 19.70 17.74 16.92
C SER A 213 18.71 18.52 17.80
N PRO A 214 19.19 19.27 18.81
CA PRO A 214 18.31 20.13 19.62
C PRO A 214 17.52 21.15 18.78
N GLU A 215 18.13 21.66 17.71
CA GLU A 215 17.51 22.62 16.80
C GLU A 215 16.32 21.99 16.05
N TYR A 216 16.46 20.75 15.59
CA TYR A 216 15.35 20.05 14.95
C TYR A 216 14.28 19.66 15.97
N LEU A 217 14.65 19.15 17.14
CA LEU A 217 13.69 18.71 18.16
C LEU A 217 12.83 19.86 18.73
N ALA A 218 13.29 21.11 18.64
CA ALA A 218 12.47 22.28 18.94
C ALA A 218 11.29 22.49 17.95
N VAL A 219 11.38 21.95 16.73
CA VAL A 219 10.33 22.07 15.71
C VAL A 219 9.05 21.31 16.09
N PRO A 220 9.06 19.98 16.37
CA PRO A 220 7.86 19.28 16.81
C PRO A 220 7.32 19.84 18.12
N ASP A 221 8.17 20.24 19.06
CA ASP A 221 7.73 20.85 20.33
C ASP A 221 6.95 22.16 20.06
N MET A 222 7.46 23.04 19.19
CA MET A 222 6.73 24.27 18.81
C MET A 222 5.41 23.98 18.07
N LYS A 223 5.35 22.93 17.24
CA LYS A 223 4.09 22.50 16.58
C LYS A 223 3.07 22.00 17.60
N GLU A 224 3.52 21.19 18.55
CA GLU A 224 2.68 20.56 19.58
C GLU A 224 2.15 21.59 20.58
N GLU A 225 2.98 22.54 21.02
CA GLU A 225 2.55 23.68 21.85
C GLU A 225 1.52 24.56 21.13
N LEU A 226 1.75 24.84 19.83
CA LEU A 226 0.81 25.61 19.03
C LEU A 226 -0.52 24.87 18.84
N LEU A 227 -0.47 23.56 18.59
CA LEU A 227 -1.66 22.71 18.48
C LEU A 227 -2.44 22.69 19.79
N ASP A 228 -1.78 22.49 20.93
CA ASP A 228 -2.42 22.46 22.25
C ASP A 228 -3.10 23.79 22.58
N ARG A 229 -2.46 24.91 22.21
CA ARG A 229 -3.03 26.25 22.39
C ARG A 229 -4.26 26.49 21.52
N LEU A 230 -4.20 26.09 20.24
CA LEU A 230 -5.26 26.37 19.26
C LEU A 230 -6.42 25.37 19.31
N ALA A 231 -6.22 24.19 19.89
CA ALA A 231 -7.27 23.19 20.05
C ALA A 231 -8.34 23.55 21.09
N ALA A 232 -8.19 24.66 21.81
CA ALA A 232 -9.15 25.11 22.81
C ALA A 232 -10.50 25.49 22.16
N GLY A 233 -11.50 24.61 22.30
CA GLY A 233 -12.84 24.78 21.71
C GLY A 233 -13.06 24.01 20.41
N GLU A 234 -12.06 23.24 19.95
CA GLU A 234 -12.15 22.34 18.80
C GLU A 234 -12.68 20.95 19.21
N ASP A 235 -13.18 20.19 18.23
CA ASP A 235 -13.55 18.78 18.44
C ASP A 235 -12.29 17.91 18.52
N GLU A 236 -11.90 17.53 19.73
CA GLU A 236 -10.75 16.64 19.98
C GLU A 236 -10.85 15.31 19.20
N ALA A 237 -12.06 14.78 18.98
CA ALA A 237 -12.24 13.56 18.19
C ALA A 237 -11.90 13.78 16.71
N HIS A 238 -12.26 14.95 16.16
CA HIS A 238 -11.89 15.32 14.80
C HIS A 238 -10.36 15.48 14.65
N LEU A 239 -9.72 16.21 15.56
CA LEU A 239 -8.25 16.37 15.57
C LEU A 239 -7.54 15.02 15.71
N GLN A 240 -8.09 14.10 16.52
CA GLN A 240 -7.56 12.75 16.67
C GLN A 240 -7.67 11.92 15.38
N VAL A 241 -8.77 12.05 14.63
CA VAL A 241 -8.92 11.37 13.33
C VAL A 241 -7.86 11.87 12.34
N LEU A 242 -7.66 13.19 12.26
CA LEU A 242 -6.66 13.78 11.37
C LEU A 242 -5.24 13.35 11.74
N TYR A 243 -4.90 13.41 13.03
CA TYR A 243 -3.58 13.02 13.54
C TYR A 243 -3.29 11.53 13.29
N ARG A 244 -4.27 10.65 13.56
CA ARG A 244 -4.13 9.20 13.29
C ARG A 244 -3.98 8.93 11.80
N ARG A 245 -4.76 9.60 10.95
CA ARG A 245 -4.67 9.41 9.50
C ARG A 245 -3.30 9.87 8.98
N ALA A 246 -2.80 11.00 9.45
CA ALA A 246 -1.45 11.47 9.12
C ALA A 246 -0.38 10.43 9.53
N MET A 247 -0.44 9.88 10.74
CA MET A 247 0.53 8.88 11.19
C MET A 247 0.45 7.54 10.41
N GLN A 248 -0.75 7.12 9.98
CA GLN A 248 -0.89 5.95 9.10
C GLN A 248 -0.22 6.18 7.74
N LEU A 249 -0.43 7.36 7.17
CA LEU A 249 0.19 7.76 5.90
C LEU A 249 1.72 7.91 6.03
N GLU A 250 2.24 8.32 7.19
CA GLU A 250 3.68 8.26 7.49
C GLU A 250 4.19 6.82 7.45
N ALA A 251 3.50 5.88 8.12
CA ALA A 251 3.92 4.48 8.14
C ALA A 251 3.92 3.88 6.73
N GLU A 252 2.89 4.16 5.92
CA GLU A 252 2.83 3.78 4.50
C GLU A 252 3.99 4.39 3.69
N PHE A 253 4.36 5.65 3.97
CA PHE A 253 5.49 6.31 3.33
C PHE A 253 6.82 5.61 3.65
N TRP A 254 7.08 5.25 4.90
CA TRP A 254 8.30 4.53 5.29
C TRP A 254 8.34 3.11 4.72
N ALA A 255 7.20 2.41 4.71
CA ALA A 255 7.08 1.06 4.12
C ALA A 255 7.30 1.04 2.60
N ALA A 256 6.92 2.13 1.91
CA ALA A 256 7.10 2.26 0.46
C ALA A 256 8.55 2.54 0.04
N GLN A 257 9.46 2.84 0.97
CA GLN A 257 10.84 3.15 0.62
C GLN A 257 11.58 1.90 0.11
N PRO A 258 12.29 2.00 -1.03
CA PRO A 258 12.99 0.86 -1.61
C PRO A 258 14.09 0.37 -0.66
N HIS A 259 14.24 -0.95 -0.55
CA HIS A 259 15.30 -1.60 0.20
C HIS A 259 15.91 -2.71 -0.64
N ARG A 260 17.24 -2.72 -0.81
CA ARG A 260 17.97 -3.77 -1.54
C ARG A 260 19.03 -4.40 -0.62
N PRO A 261 18.84 -5.64 -0.13
CA PRO A 261 19.88 -6.31 0.63
C PRO A 261 21.06 -6.66 -0.30
N PRO A 262 22.32 -6.55 0.15
CA PRO A 262 23.48 -6.94 -0.64
C PRO A 262 23.56 -8.47 -0.83
N PRO A 263 24.21 -8.96 -1.90
CA PRO A 263 24.36 -10.39 -2.18
C PRO A 263 25.11 -11.12 -1.06
N ARG A 264 24.74 -12.36 -0.78
CA ARG A 264 25.35 -13.17 0.30
C ARG A 264 26.36 -14.16 -0.23
N ARG A 265 27.41 -14.39 0.55
CA ARG A 265 28.36 -15.47 0.31
C ARG A 265 27.78 -16.78 0.83
N LEU A 266 27.58 -17.75 -0.06
CA LEU A 266 26.93 -19.02 0.26
C LEU A 266 27.94 -20.18 0.28
N ARG A 267 27.87 -21.00 1.33
CA ARG A 267 28.60 -22.27 1.46
C ARG A 267 27.88 -23.39 0.73
N ALA A 268 26.58 -23.51 0.93
CA ALA A 268 25.70 -24.43 0.22
C ALA A 268 24.24 -23.99 0.39
N LEU A 269 23.41 -24.40 -0.56
CA LEU A 269 21.96 -24.26 -0.51
C LEU A 269 21.34 -25.65 -0.38
N VAL A 270 20.63 -25.89 0.72
CA VAL A 270 19.88 -27.12 0.98
C VAL A 270 18.40 -26.79 0.91
N VAL A 271 17.63 -27.63 0.23
CA VAL A 271 16.22 -27.36 -0.03
C VAL A 271 15.42 -28.63 0.20
N ASP A 272 14.32 -28.51 0.93
CA ASP A 272 13.33 -29.57 0.99
C ASP A 272 12.50 -29.61 -0.30
N PHE A 273 12.38 -30.80 -0.90
CA PHE A 273 11.70 -30.96 -2.19
C PHE A 273 10.20 -30.65 -2.14
N ASP A 274 9.54 -30.93 -1.02
CA ASP A 274 8.10 -30.69 -0.87
C ASP A 274 7.78 -29.19 -0.85
N GLU A 275 8.78 -28.34 -0.58
CA GLU A 275 8.72 -26.89 -0.77
C GLU A 275 9.01 -26.46 -2.23
N THR A 276 9.68 -27.29 -3.04
CA THR A 276 9.96 -26.97 -4.46
C THR A 276 8.78 -27.25 -5.38
N ALA A 277 7.95 -28.24 -5.06
CA ALA A 277 6.80 -28.70 -5.84
C ALA A 277 5.61 -28.99 -4.93
N THR A 278 4.38 -28.74 -5.38
CA THR A 278 3.19 -28.98 -4.54
C THR A 278 3.10 -30.48 -4.14
N PRO A 279 3.08 -30.83 -2.84
CA PRO A 279 3.09 -32.23 -2.41
C PRO A 279 1.90 -33.06 -2.92
N GLY A 280 0.75 -32.42 -3.14
CA GLY A 280 -0.42 -33.05 -3.74
C GLY A 280 -0.20 -33.54 -5.18
N ASP A 281 0.64 -32.83 -5.94
CA ASP A 281 0.89 -33.16 -7.35
C ASP A 281 1.86 -34.34 -7.50
N THR A 282 2.87 -34.43 -6.61
CA THR A 282 3.87 -35.50 -6.63
C THR A 282 3.29 -36.83 -6.12
N ILE A 283 2.53 -36.79 -5.02
CA ILE A 283 1.80 -37.97 -4.53
C ILE A 283 0.74 -38.38 -5.54
N GLY A 284 -0.02 -37.43 -6.09
CA GLY A 284 -1.03 -37.69 -7.12
C GLY A 284 -0.43 -38.35 -8.37
N ALA A 285 0.76 -37.94 -8.79
CA ALA A 285 1.49 -38.55 -9.90
C ALA A 285 1.83 -40.03 -9.64
N LEU A 286 2.38 -40.34 -8.46
CA LEU A 286 2.68 -41.73 -8.06
C LEU A 286 1.42 -42.59 -7.95
N MET A 287 0.32 -42.03 -7.42
CA MET A 287 -0.94 -42.76 -7.28
C MET A 287 -1.60 -43.05 -8.63
N ARG A 288 -1.49 -42.16 -9.63
CA ARG A 288 -1.97 -42.44 -10.99
C ARG A 288 -1.20 -43.59 -11.64
N LEU A 289 0.12 -43.63 -11.46
CA LEU A 289 0.94 -44.75 -11.95
C LEU A 289 0.53 -46.08 -11.32
N ALA A 290 0.20 -46.08 -10.03
CA ALA A 290 -0.30 -47.26 -9.34
C ALA A 290 -1.65 -47.75 -9.91
N GLN A 291 -2.59 -46.83 -10.14
CA GLN A 291 -3.89 -47.14 -10.73
C GLN A 291 -3.76 -47.70 -12.15
N GLU A 292 -2.85 -47.14 -12.94
CA GLU A 292 -2.58 -47.59 -14.30
C GLU A 292 -1.92 -48.98 -14.33
N ALA A 293 -1.00 -49.26 -13.40
CA ALA A 293 -0.40 -50.59 -13.25
C ALA A 293 -1.46 -51.67 -12.91
N VAL A 294 -2.45 -51.33 -12.07
CA VAL A 294 -3.60 -52.21 -11.76
C VAL A 294 -4.47 -52.43 -13.01
N ALA A 295 -4.80 -51.35 -13.72
CA ALA A 295 -5.64 -51.43 -14.92
C ALA A 295 -5.00 -52.28 -16.03
N GLN A 296 -3.67 -52.27 -16.13
CA GLN A 296 -2.91 -53.06 -17.09
C GLN A 296 -2.63 -54.50 -16.65
N GLY A 297 -3.04 -54.89 -15.42
CA GLY A 297 -2.84 -56.24 -14.91
C GLY A 297 -1.37 -56.62 -14.68
N ARG A 298 -0.52 -55.66 -14.28
CA ARG A 298 0.92 -55.88 -14.11
C ARG A 298 1.22 -56.83 -12.95
N PRO A 299 2.29 -57.66 -13.06
CA PRO A 299 2.69 -58.56 -11.98
C PRO A 299 3.13 -57.78 -10.72
N ASN A 300 2.98 -58.40 -9.54
CA ASN A 300 3.34 -57.84 -8.23
C ASN A 300 2.44 -56.70 -7.69
N VAL A 301 1.43 -56.27 -8.44
CA VAL A 301 0.43 -55.30 -7.98
C VAL A 301 -0.63 -56.02 -7.14
N ARG A 302 -0.80 -55.63 -5.87
CA ARG A 302 -1.79 -56.23 -4.95
C ARG A 302 -3.14 -55.52 -5.09
N GLY A 303 -4.15 -56.16 -5.66
CA GLY A 303 -5.54 -55.68 -5.59
C GLY A 303 -6.23 -55.57 -6.94
N ASP A 304 -7.55 -55.47 -6.90
CA ASP A 304 -8.40 -55.21 -8.07
C ASP A 304 -8.57 -53.69 -8.30
N ALA A 305 -9.28 -53.31 -9.37
CA ALA A 305 -9.55 -51.91 -9.68
C ALA A 305 -10.26 -51.16 -8.53
N ALA A 306 -11.06 -51.86 -7.71
CA ALA A 306 -11.75 -51.29 -6.56
C ALA A 306 -10.78 -51.00 -5.40
N TRP A 307 -9.81 -51.87 -5.17
CA TRP A 307 -8.72 -51.62 -4.23
C TRP A 307 -7.88 -50.41 -4.65
N ALA A 308 -7.50 -50.32 -5.93
CA ALA A 308 -6.68 -49.24 -6.46
C ALA A 308 -7.36 -47.86 -6.37
N ALA A 309 -8.67 -47.82 -6.55
CA ALA A 309 -9.47 -46.61 -6.42
C ALA A 309 -9.62 -46.14 -4.96
N SER A 310 -9.52 -47.05 -3.98
CA SER A 310 -9.80 -46.76 -2.56
C SER A 310 -8.55 -46.70 -1.67
N ALA A 311 -7.44 -47.34 -2.06
CA ALA A 311 -6.21 -47.39 -1.28
C ALA A 311 -5.58 -46.02 -0.99
N PRO A 312 -5.52 -45.05 -1.94
CA PRO A 312 -4.97 -43.72 -1.66
C PRO A 312 -5.77 -42.96 -0.59
N GLY A 313 -7.10 -43.02 -0.66
CA GLY A 313 -7.99 -42.41 0.33
C GLY A 313 -7.82 -43.02 1.72
N ARG A 314 -7.76 -44.36 1.80
CA ARG A 314 -7.53 -45.07 3.07
C ARG A 314 -6.18 -44.76 3.70
N LEU A 315 -5.11 -44.71 2.90
CA LEU A 315 -3.76 -44.40 3.40
C LEU A 315 -3.66 -42.95 3.87
N ALA A 316 -4.25 -42.00 3.13
CA ALA A 316 -4.28 -40.60 3.53
C ALA A 316 -5.11 -40.37 4.80
N GLU A 317 -6.32 -40.95 4.89
CA GLU A 317 -7.16 -40.86 6.08
C GLU A 317 -6.47 -41.50 7.31
N GLY A 318 -5.85 -42.67 7.12
CA GLY A 318 -5.10 -43.35 8.17
C GLY A 318 -3.87 -42.57 8.64
N TYR A 319 -3.13 -41.94 7.71
CA TYR A 319 -2.00 -41.06 8.03
C TYR A 319 -2.46 -39.85 8.84
N VAL A 320 -3.47 -39.11 8.37
CA VAL A 320 -3.94 -37.88 9.02
C VAL A 320 -4.52 -38.16 10.42
N ALA A 321 -5.29 -39.24 10.58
CA ALA A 321 -5.85 -39.60 11.88
C ALA A 321 -4.75 -39.88 12.92
N ARG A 322 -3.77 -40.73 12.58
CA ARG A 322 -2.66 -41.09 13.48
C ARG A 322 -1.71 -39.92 13.73
N GLN A 323 -1.44 -39.10 12.71
CA GLN A 323 -0.62 -37.91 12.86
C GLN A 323 -1.27 -36.91 13.81
N ARG A 324 -2.59 -36.72 13.72
CA ARG A 324 -3.35 -35.86 14.63
C ARG A 324 -3.27 -36.36 16.07
N GLU A 325 -3.38 -37.66 16.31
CA GLU A 325 -3.23 -38.27 17.64
C GLU A 325 -1.83 -38.04 18.21
N LEU A 326 -0.80 -38.25 17.39
CA LEU A 326 0.59 -38.00 17.79
C LEU A 326 0.79 -36.53 18.16
N LEU A 327 0.41 -35.59 17.29
CA LEU A 327 0.57 -34.16 17.52
C LEU A 327 -0.21 -33.67 18.73
N ALA A 328 -1.39 -34.25 19.01
CA ALA A 328 -2.16 -33.95 20.20
C ALA A 328 -1.49 -34.43 21.51
N SER A 329 -0.62 -35.45 21.43
CA SER A 329 0.14 -35.93 22.60
C SER A 329 1.44 -35.16 22.85
N LEU A 330 2.02 -34.55 21.81
CA LEU A 330 3.30 -33.86 21.88
C LEU A 330 3.20 -32.34 22.05
N LEU A 331 2.13 -31.73 21.53
CA LEU A 331 1.93 -30.28 21.56
C LEU A 331 0.83 -29.90 22.54
N PRO A 332 0.93 -28.71 23.17
CA PRO A 332 -0.20 -28.18 23.92
C PRO A 332 -1.45 -28.07 23.03
N PRO A 333 -2.65 -28.17 23.63
CA PRO A 333 -3.92 -28.00 22.92
C PRO A 333 -3.92 -26.70 22.11
N GLU A 334 -4.50 -26.72 20.91
CA GLU A 334 -4.44 -25.60 19.95
C GLU A 334 -4.83 -24.26 20.58
N GLY A 335 -3.86 -23.37 20.73
CA GLY A 335 -3.94 -22.03 21.32
C GLY A 335 -3.86 -21.95 22.86
N GLU A 336 -3.45 -23.02 23.57
CA GLU A 336 -2.92 -22.93 24.95
C GLU A 336 -1.43 -22.55 24.90
N GLU A 337 -1.02 -22.01 23.76
CA GLU A 337 0.29 -21.45 23.53
C GLU A 337 0.54 -20.31 24.53
N PRO A 338 1.76 -20.25 25.09
CA PRO A 338 2.11 -19.25 26.08
C PRO A 338 1.95 -17.83 25.52
N SER A 339 1.31 -16.93 26.28
CA SER A 339 1.10 -15.52 25.91
C SER A 339 2.39 -14.68 25.93
N ALA A 340 3.47 -15.23 26.49
CA ALA A 340 4.80 -14.64 26.52
C ALA A 340 5.80 -15.58 25.83
N PRO A 341 6.84 -15.04 25.15
CA PRO A 341 7.85 -15.86 24.48
C PRO A 341 8.55 -16.77 25.50
N ARG A 342 8.47 -18.08 25.27
CA ARG A 342 9.25 -19.06 26.04
C ARG A 342 10.73 -18.97 25.65
N PRO A 343 11.65 -19.24 26.58
CA PRO A 343 13.03 -19.51 26.21
C PRO A 343 13.09 -20.71 25.27
N PHE A 344 14.02 -20.68 24.32
CA PHE A 344 14.25 -21.76 23.38
C PHE A 344 14.57 -23.07 24.12
N ASP A 345 13.79 -24.12 23.86
CA ASP A 345 13.90 -25.46 24.48
C ASP A 345 14.39 -26.51 23.46
N PRO A 346 15.72 -26.65 23.28
CA PRO A 346 16.29 -27.60 22.34
C PRO A 346 16.06 -29.07 22.74
N SER A 347 15.98 -29.38 24.03
CA SER A 347 15.83 -30.75 24.54
C SER A 347 14.41 -31.28 24.33
N GLY A 348 13.39 -30.44 24.61
CA GLY A 348 11.99 -30.75 24.33
C GLY A 348 11.75 -30.91 22.83
N LEU A 349 12.35 -30.03 22.02
CA LEU A 349 12.27 -30.11 20.56
C LEU A 349 12.89 -31.40 20.01
N ALA A 350 14.04 -31.84 20.52
CA ALA A 350 14.65 -33.10 20.11
C ALA A 350 13.74 -34.32 20.41
N SER A 351 13.02 -34.30 21.53
CA SER A 351 12.04 -35.34 21.88
C SER A 351 10.82 -35.32 20.93
N PHE A 352 10.33 -34.14 20.57
CA PHE A 352 9.27 -33.98 19.57
C PHE A 352 9.66 -34.56 18.21
N LEU A 353 10.85 -34.17 17.72
CA LEU A 353 11.37 -34.63 16.43
C LEU A 353 11.61 -36.14 16.40
N THR A 354 11.97 -36.72 17.54
CA THR A 354 12.08 -38.18 17.72
C THR A 354 10.75 -38.87 17.46
N ALA A 355 9.71 -38.44 18.18
CA ALA A 355 8.38 -39.05 18.05
C ALA A 355 7.78 -38.85 16.66
N LEU A 356 8.01 -37.68 16.03
CA LEU A 356 7.63 -37.43 14.65
C LEU A 356 8.34 -38.36 13.66
N SER A 357 9.65 -38.59 13.87
CA SER A 357 10.45 -39.46 13.02
C SER A 357 10.01 -40.93 13.11
N ASP A 358 9.78 -41.42 14.33
CA ASP A 358 9.30 -42.79 14.56
C ASP A 358 7.93 -43.02 13.87
N PHE A 359 7.08 -41.98 13.84
CA PHE A 359 5.81 -42.00 13.13
C PHE A 359 5.99 -42.06 11.61
N ASP A 360 6.81 -41.19 11.02
CA ASP A 360 7.05 -41.16 9.57
C ASP A 360 7.63 -42.51 9.07
N GLU A 361 8.57 -43.08 9.82
CA GLU A 361 9.14 -44.42 9.54
C GLU A 361 8.06 -45.52 9.58
N SER A 362 7.16 -45.47 10.56
CA SER A 362 6.05 -46.42 10.66
C SER A 362 5.06 -46.32 9.49
N MET A 363 4.80 -45.11 9.00
CA MET A 363 3.89 -44.88 7.87
C MET A 363 4.50 -45.33 6.55
N ASN A 364 5.81 -45.15 6.35
CA ASN A 364 6.52 -45.71 5.21
C ASN A 364 6.42 -47.25 5.17
N ALA A 365 6.52 -47.92 6.32
CA ALA A 365 6.33 -49.38 6.39
C ALA A 365 4.91 -49.83 6.02
N VAL A 366 3.88 -49.03 6.35
CA VAL A 366 2.49 -49.28 5.93
C VAL A 366 2.35 -49.17 4.41
N VAL A 367 2.95 -48.15 3.79
CA VAL A 367 2.92 -47.96 2.33
C VAL A 367 3.58 -49.14 1.60
N GLU A 368 4.73 -49.62 2.08
CA GLU A 368 5.41 -50.80 1.54
C GLU A 368 4.56 -52.08 1.70
N ALA A 369 3.88 -52.26 2.84
CA ALA A 369 3.06 -53.44 3.11
C ALA A 369 1.80 -53.52 2.22
N GLU A 370 1.19 -52.37 1.92
CA GLU A 370 0.05 -52.27 1.00
C GLU A 370 0.47 -52.52 -0.46
N GLY A 371 1.73 -52.24 -0.82
CA GLY A 371 2.25 -52.48 -2.16
C GLY A 371 1.69 -51.52 -3.22
N VAL A 372 1.19 -50.35 -2.80
CA VAL A 372 0.59 -49.33 -3.69
C VAL A 372 1.59 -48.70 -4.67
N LEU A 373 2.90 -48.89 -4.48
CA LEU A 373 3.94 -48.33 -5.36
C LEU A 373 4.57 -49.39 -6.30
N ALA A 374 3.98 -50.58 -6.40
CA ALA A 374 4.46 -51.66 -7.26
C ALA A 374 3.98 -51.50 -8.72
N GLY A 375 4.75 -52.03 -9.67
CA GLY A 375 4.34 -52.17 -11.07
C GLY A 375 4.60 -50.96 -11.98
N SER A 376 5.30 -49.92 -11.51
CA SER A 376 5.73 -48.78 -12.36
C SER A 376 7.16 -48.98 -12.87
N THR A 377 7.52 -48.36 -13.99
CA THR A 377 8.91 -48.29 -14.49
C THR A 377 9.56 -46.96 -14.14
N GLU A 378 10.90 -46.87 -14.19
CA GLU A 378 11.61 -45.60 -13.99
C GLU A 378 11.23 -44.54 -15.03
N ALA A 379 11.00 -44.96 -16.28
CA ALA A 379 10.61 -44.06 -17.37
C ALA A 379 9.22 -43.45 -17.14
N GLU A 380 8.27 -44.25 -16.65
CA GLU A 380 6.92 -43.78 -16.31
C GLU A 380 6.95 -42.82 -15.11
N GLN A 381 7.79 -43.10 -14.11
CA GLN A 381 8.00 -42.19 -12.98
C GLN A 381 8.57 -40.84 -13.44
N ALA A 382 9.55 -40.86 -14.34
CA ALA A 382 10.12 -39.63 -14.92
C ALA A 382 9.09 -38.87 -15.77
N ALA A 383 8.30 -39.58 -16.59
CA ALA A 383 7.23 -38.96 -17.39
C ALA A 383 6.15 -38.32 -16.51
N ALA A 384 5.78 -38.96 -15.41
CA ALA A 384 4.84 -38.41 -14.44
C ALA A 384 5.43 -37.19 -13.71
N GLY A 385 6.72 -37.22 -13.34
CA GLY A 385 7.42 -36.09 -12.74
C GLY A 385 7.53 -34.88 -13.68
N ALA A 386 7.71 -35.09 -14.99
CA ALA A 386 7.76 -34.00 -15.97
C ALA A 386 6.44 -33.21 -16.08
N GLN A 387 5.33 -33.75 -15.58
CA GLN A 387 4.03 -33.07 -15.51
C GLN A 387 3.82 -32.26 -14.22
N VAL A 388 4.70 -32.42 -13.23
CA VAL A 388 4.63 -31.68 -11.96
C VAL A 388 5.31 -30.33 -12.12
N ALA A 389 4.59 -29.26 -11.77
CA ALA A 389 5.14 -27.91 -11.81
C ALA A 389 5.92 -27.58 -10.52
N LEU A 390 7.07 -26.93 -10.68
CA LEU A 390 7.78 -26.29 -9.57
C LEU A 390 7.09 -24.98 -9.17
N ARG A 391 7.28 -24.56 -7.92
CA ARG A 391 6.88 -23.22 -7.47
C ARG A 391 7.57 -22.15 -8.31
N PRO A 392 6.90 -21.01 -8.58
CA PRO A 392 7.49 -19.89 -9.34
C PRO A 392 8.85 -19.48 -8.77
N HIS A 393 9.81 -19.15 -9.63
CA HIS A 393 11.17 -18.72 -9.28
C HIS A 393 12.07 -19.73 -8.54
N CYS A 394 11.55 -20.90 -8.14
CA CYS A 394 12.36 -21.94 -7.49
C CYS A 394 13.47 -22.45 -8.41
N ARG A 395 13.13 -22.86 -9.65
CA ARG A 395 14.12 -23.35 -10.63
C ARG A 395 15.22 -22.33 -10.90
N GLU A 396 14.87 -21.05 -10.98
CA GLU A 396 15.80 -19.96 -11.22
C GLU A 396 16.75 -19.75 -10.03
N ALA A 397 16.26 -19.86 -8.80
CA ALA A 397 17.08 -19.77 -7.60
C ALA A 397 18.10 -20.93 -7.54
N LEU A 398 17.65 -22.18 -7.77
CA LEU A 398 18.53 -23.35 -7.79
C LEU A 398 19.56 -23.27 -8.93
N ALA A 399 19.12 -22.93 -10.14
CA ALA A 399 20.02 -22.76 -11.28
C ALA A 399 21.00 -21.60 -11.04
N GLY A 400 20.56 -20.52 -10.40
CA GLY A 400 21.40 -19.38 -10.02
C GLY A 400 22.50 -19.76 -9.03
N ALA A 401 22.21 -20.63 -8.07
CA ALA A 401 23.20 -21.19 -7.15
C ALA A 401 24.22 -22.06 -7.91
N LEU A 402 23.76 -22.97 -8.76
CA LEU A 402 24.64 -23.83 -9.56
C LEU A 402 25.58 -23.04 -10.48
N ARG A 403 25.07 -21.98 -11.15
CA ARG A 403 25.87 -21.10 -12.01
C ARG A 403 27.00 -20.39 -11.25
N ARG A 404 26.77 -20.11 -9.96
CA ARG A 404 27.75 -19.48 -9.06
C ARG A 404 28.69 -20.48 -8.39
N GLY A 405 28.61 -21.76 -8.76
CA GLY A 405 29.39 -22.83 -8.16
C GLY A 405 29.00 -23.15 -6.72
N VAL A 406 27.83 -22.69 -6.26
CA VAL A 406 27.31 -23.02 -4.92
C VAL A 406 26.75 -24.44 -4.95
N PRO A 407 27.21 -25.35 -4.06
CA PRO A 407 26.61 -26.66 -3.88
C PRO A 407 25.11 -26.59 -3.60
N VAL A 408 24.30 -27.34 -4.37
CA VAL A 408 22.85 -27.41 -4.18
C VAL A 408 22.46 -28.85 -3.82
N TRP A 409 21.76 -28.99 -2.69
CA TRP A 409 21.25 -30.26 -2.19
C TRP A 409 19.75 -30.21 -2.10
N VAL A 410 19.08 -31.22 -2.66
CA VAL A 410 17.63 -31.39 -2.49
C VAL A 410 17.40 -32.62 -1.64
N VAL A 411 16.78 -32.40 -0.48
CA VAL A 411 16.45 -33.43 0.49
C VAL A 411 14.95 -33.70 0.40
N SER A 412 14.53 -34.96 0.42
CA SER A 412 13.10 -35.30 0.32
C SER A 412 12.78 -36.64 0.95
N VAL A 413 11.59 -36.74 1.55
CA VAL A 413 11.02 -38.03 1.96
C VAL A 413 10.33 -38.76 0.80
N ASN A 414 10.22 -38.12 -0.38
CA ASN A 414 9.59 -38.69 -1.56
C ASN A 414 10.23 -40.03 -1.95
N TRP A 415 9.36 -40.95 -2.41
CA TRP A 415 9.67 -42.35 -2.68
C TRP A 415 10.33 -42.61 -4.04
N SER A 416 10.31 -41.64 -4.97
CA SER A 416 10.84 -41.82 -6.32
C SER A 416 11.90 -40.77 -6.68
N HIS A 417 13.15 -41.21 -6.67
CA HIS A 417 14.29 -40.44 -7.18
C HIS A 417 14.11 -40.03 -8.66
N ALA A 418 13.58 -40.91 -9.51
CA ALA A 418 13.35 -40.62 -10.92
C ALA A 418 12.32 -39.51 -11.14
N LEU A 419 11.26 -39.49 -10.32
CA LEU A 419 10.25 -38.44 -10.32
C LEU A 419 10.87 -37.10 -9.89
N VAL A 420 11.56 -37.05 -8.75
CA VAL A 420 12.21 -35.83 -8.22
C VAL A 420 13.15 -35.20 -9.26
N ARG A 421 14.00 -36.02 -9.89
CA ARG A 421 14.91 -35.60 -10.96
C ARG A 421 14.15 -34.94 -12.13
N ALA A 422 13.03 -35.53 -12.55
CA ALA A 422 12.23 -35.02 -13.65
C ALA A 422 11.52 -33.70 -13.30
N VAL A 423 10.98 -33.57 -12.07
CA VAL A 423 10.32 -32.33 -11.61
C VAL A 423 11.28 -31.14 -11.63
N LEU A 424 12.50 -31.33 -11.09
CA LEU A 424 13.50 -30.26 -11.02
C LEU A 424 13.86 -29.71 -12.40
N GLY A 425 14.04 -30.61 -13.38
CA GLY A 425 14.45 -30.24 -14.73
C GLY A 425 15.85 -29.61 -14.78
N LEU A 426 16.70 -29.94 -13.80
CA LEU A 426 18.09 -29.48 -13.68
C LEU A 426 19.05 -30.67 -13.72
N PRO A 427 20.34 -30.47 -14.09
CA PRO A 427 21.33 -31.53 -13.98
C PRO A 427 21.39 -32.08 -12.56
N CYS A 428 21.17 -33.38 -12.38
CA CYS A 428 21.19 -34.05 -11.08
C CYS A 428 22.26 -35.15 -11.06
N ALA A 429 22.98 -35.29 -9.95
CA ALA A 429 23.91 -36.39 -9.74
C ALA A 429 23.14 -37.69 -9.36
N GLY A 430 23.56 -38.84 -9.90
CA GLY A 430 22.88 -40.13 -9.69
C GLY A 430 23.30 -40.86 -8.39
N PRO A 431 22.52 -41.86 -7.93
CA PRO A 431 22.73 -42.57 -6.67
C PRO A 431 23.94 -43.53 -6.64
N GLU A 432 24.54 -43.86 -7.80
CA GLU A 432 25.62 -44.86 -7.94
C GLU A 432 27.05 -44.31 -7.79
N ALA A 433 27.22 -43.01 -7.52
CA ALA A 433 28.54 -42.40 -7.33
C ALA A 433 29.10 -42.60 -5.89
N GLU A 434 28.64 -43.61 -5.15
CA GLU A 434 29.11 -43.93 -3.79
C GLU A 434 30.32 -44.89 -3.84
N GLY A 435 31.43 -44.39 -4.38
CA GLY A 435 32.74 -45.02 -4.17
C GLY A 435 33.31 -44.68 -2.77
N PRO A 436 34.32 -45.42 -2.25
CA PRO A 436 34.85 -45.25 -0.89
C PRO A 436 35.61 -43.93 -0.61
N GLY A 437 35.50 -42.95 -1.50
CA GLY A 437 35.95 -41.58 -1.32
C GLY A 437 35.20 -40.69 -2.30
N GLU A 438 34.79 -39.50 -1.84
CA GLU A 438 34.13 -38.40 -2.58
C GLU A 438 32.71 -38.10 -2.08
N GLY A 439 32.67 -37.25 -1.05
CA GLY A 439 31.45 -36.65 -0.53
C GLY A 439 31.35 -35.15 -0.82
N SER A 440 32.07 -34.60 -1.82
CA SER A 440 31.87 -33.20 -2.22
C SER A 440 30.77 -33.14 -3.28
N ALA A 441 29.81 -32.23 -3.10
CA ALA A 441 28.86 -31.91 -4.15
C ALA A 441 29.63 -31.56 -5.43
N ARG A 442 29.22 -32.14 -6.55
CA ARG A 442 29.83 -31.82 -7.85
C ARG A 442 29.34 -30.43 -8.26
N SER A 443 30.29 -29.53 -8.53
CA SER A 443 29.96 -28.20 -9.07
C SER A 443 29.15 -28.37 -10.36
N GLY A 444 27.97 -27.74 -10.42
CA GLY A 444 27.11 -27.72 -11.61
C GLY A 444 25.98 -28.76 -11.67
N ALA A 445 25.78 -29.59 -10.65
CA ALA A 445 24.61 -30.48 -10.57
C ALA A 445 23.96 -30.47 -9.17
N VAL A 446 22.63 -30.66 -9.13
CA VAL A 446 21.88 -30.84 -7.88
C VAL A 446 22.15 -32.23 -7.32
N GLU A 447 22.45 -32.31 -6.03
CA GLU A 447 22.61 -33.58 -5.32
C GLU A 447 21.29 -33.99 -4.65
N LEU A 448 20.73 -35.13 -5.08
CA LEU A 448 19.44 -35.63 -4.59
C LEU A 448 19.64 -36.57 -3.40
N ARG A 449 18.97 -36.28 -2.29
CA ARG A 449 18.90 -37.12 -1.09
C ARG A 449 17.44 -37.46 -0.82
N CYS A 450 16.95 -38.48 -1.51
CA CYS A 450 15.58 -38.97 -1.38
C CYS A 450 15.52 -40.50 -1.49
N ASN A 451 14.37 -41.08 -1.15
CA ASN A 451 14.15 -42.51 -1.31
C ASN A 451 14.03 -42.88 -2.80
N SER A 452 14.21 -44.17 -3.11
CA SER A 452 13.97 -44.72 -4.44
C SER A 452 13.21 -46.03 -4.37
N LEU A 453 12.43 -46.35 -5.40
CA LEU A 453 11.74 -47.63 -5.52
C LEU A 453 12.70 -48.71 -6.04
N GLU A 454 12.69 -49.89 -5.43
CA GLU A 454 13.48 -51.03 -5.89
C GLU A 454 12.89 -51.61 -7.18
N LEU A 455 13.75 -51.81 -8.19
CA LEU A 455 13.38 -52.41 -9.47
C LEU A 455 13.63 -53.92 -9.46
N GLY A 456 12.65 -54.68 -9.95
CA GLY A 456 12.77 -56.11 -10.21
C GLY A 456 13.55 -56.42 -11.50
N PRO A 457 13.84 -57.70 -11.76
CA PRO A 457 14.53 -58.14 -12.99
C PRO A 457 13.77 -57.82 -14.29
N ASP A 458 12.46 -57.59 -14.19
CA ASP A 458 11.54 -57.21 -15.25
C ASP A 458 11.47 -55.69 -15.48
N GLY A 459 12.24 -54.90 -14.71
CA GLY A 459 12.25 -53.44 -14.78
C GLY A 459 11.03 -52.76 -14.14
N LEU A 460 10.20 -53.52 -13.43
CA LEU A 460 9.03 -53.03 -12.70
C LEU A 460 9.37 -52.82 -11.22
N THR A 461 8.76 -51.82 -10.59
CA THR A 461 8.94 -51.59 -9.16
C THR A 461 8.32 -52.72 -8.34
N SER A 462 9.06 -53.21 -7.33
CA SER A 462 8.57 -54.23 -6.40
C SER A 462 7.63 -53.66 -5.33
N GLY A 463 7.55 -52.33 -5.22
CA GLY A 463 6.85 -51.62 -4.15
C GLY A 463 7.68 -51.41 -2.87
N ARG A 464 8.92 -51.94 -2.82
CA ARG A 464 9.87 -51.70 -1.72
C ARG A 464 10.69 -50.43 -1.94
N LEU A 465 11.07 -49.78 -0.85
CA LEU A 465 11.86 -48.54 -0.87
C LEU A 465 13.32 -48.82 -0.49
N THR A 466 14.25 -48.26 -1.28
CA THR A 466 15.60 -47.96 -0.81
C THR A 466 15.54 -46.68 0.00
N LYS A 467 15.67 -46.84 1.32
CA LYS A 467 15.41 -45.83 2.35
C LYS A 467 16.64 -44.96 2.60
N ARG A 468 16.67 -43.73 2.05
CA ARG A 468 17.79 -42.77 2.21
C ARG A 468 17.44 -41.57 3.09
N VAL A 469 16.19 -41.10 3.01
CA VAL A 469 15.64 -40.01 3.83
C VAL A 469 14.18 -40.33 4.11
N GLN A 470 13.85 -40.67 5.34
CA GLN A 470 12.51 -41.14 5.70
C GLN A 470 11.83 -40.30 6.78
N SER A 471 12.60 -39.50 7.50
CA SER A 471 12.15 -38.81 8.70
C SER A 471 12.85 -37.46 8.90
N ALA A 472 12.34 -36.67 9.84
CA ALA A 472 12.94 -35.41 10.26
C ALA A 472 14.40 -35.58 10.73
N ARG A 473 14.68 -36.67 11.44
CA ARG A 473 16.05 -37.04 11.88
C ARG A 473 16.98 -37.33 10.71
N ASP A 474 16.49 -38.00 9.67
CA ASP A 474 17.31 -38.24 8.48
C ASP A 474 17.65 -36.93 7.77
N LYS A 475 16.69 -36.00 7.64
CA LYS A 475 16.95 -34.65 7.10
C LYS A 475 18.02 -33.94 7.92
N GLN A 476 17.95 -34.00 9.25
CA GLN A 476 18.97 -33.45 10.15
C GLN A 476 20.33 -34.11 9.95
N ALA A 477 20.39 -35.43 9.85
CA ALA A 477 21.64 -36.17 9.63
C ALA A 477 22.30 -35.79 8.29
N GLN A 478 21.51 -35.56 7.23
CA GLN A 478 22.04 -35.02 5.96
C GLN A 478 22.61 -33.61 6.17
N MET A 479 21.88 -32.75 6.88
CA MET A 479 22.34 -31.38 7.18
C MET A 479 23.66 -31.37 7.95
N GLN A 480 23.80 -32.22 8.97
CA GLN A 480 25.05 -32.34 9.75
C GLN A 480 26.21 -32.86 8.90
N ARG A 481 25.96 -33.82 8.00
CA ARG A 481 26.97 -34.31 7.04
C ARG A 481 27.42 -33.21 6.06
N ILE A 482 26.50 -32.37 5.60
CA ILE A 482 26.81 -31.22 4.73
C ILE A 482 27.63 -30.19 5.52
N LYS A 483 27.22 -29.88 6.75
CA LYS A 483 27.89 -28.92 7.64
C LYS A 483 29.31 -29.35 8.02
N ALA A 484 29.57 -30.66 8.15
CA ALA A 484 30.87 -31.23 8.49
C ALA A 484 31.90 -31.20 7.34
N LYS A 485 31.48 -30.88 6.11
CA LYS A 485 32.34 -30.86 4.92
C LYS A 485 32.68 -29.41 4.54
N SER A 486 33.98 -29.11 4.42
CA SER A 486 34.59 -27.88 3.82
C SER A 486 34.88 -26.66 4.73
N PRO A 487 35.86 -25.80 4.34
CA PRO A 487 37.00 -25.42 5.18
C PRO A 487 36.87 -24.05 5.85
N THR A 488 37.52 -23.92 7.00
CA THR A 488 37.76 -22.67 7.71
C THR A 488 38.81 -21.84 6.97
N ASP A 489 38.37 -20.85 6.19
CA ASP A 489 39.25 -19.82 5.66
C ASP A 489 39.07 -18.56 6.52
N ASN A 490 40.14 -18.11 7.19
CA ASN A 490 40.06 -17.22 8.36
C ASN A 490 39.98 -15.72 8.05
N ASP A 491 40.02 -15.30 6.78
CA ASP A 491 40.16 -13.87 6.41
C ASP A 491 39.00 -13.30 5.56
N GLN A 492 37.86 -14.00 5.43
CA GLN A 492 36.68 -13.51 4.72
C GLN A 492 35.39 -13.67 5.54
N PRO A 493 34.32 -12.88 5.27
CA PRO A 493 33.03 -13.07 5.93
C PRO A 493 32.54 -14.53 5.75
N PRO A 494 31.93 -15.12 6.80
CA PRO A 494 31.60 -16.53 6.81
C PRO A 494 30.57 -16.87 5.73
N ALA A 495 30.90 -17.86 4.91
CA ALA A 495 30.00 -18.35 3.87
C ALA A 495 28.83 -19.11 4.53
N ALA A 496 27.60 -18.68 4.25
CA ALA A 496 26.42 -19.18 4.94
C ALA A 496 25.88 -20.48 4.33
N LEU A 497 25.50 -21.43 5.18
CA LEU A 497 24.72 -22.61 4.83
C LEU A 497 23.23 -22.29 5.01
N VAL A 498 22.49 -22.32 3.91
CA VAL A 498 21.07 -21.99 3.89
C VAL A 498 20.27 -23.28 3.76
N TYR A 499 19.23 -23.43 4.59
CA TYR A 499 18.22 -24.48 4.43
C TYR A 499 16.87 -23.83 4.15
N VAL A 500 16.16 -24.29 3.13
CA VAL A 500 14.81 -23.83 2.78
C VAL A 500 13.83 -24.99 2.95
N GLY A 501 12.75 -24.79 3.72
CA GLY A 501 11.69 -25.78 3.91
C GLY A 501 10.39 -25.15 4.44
N ASP A 502 9.37 -25.95 4.70
CA ASP A 502 8.03 -25.44 5.06
C ASP A 502 7.32 -26.24 6.17
N SER A 503 7.91 -27.34 6.64
CA SER A 503 7.22 -28.30 7.50
C SER A 503 7.90 -28.50 8.87
N ALA A 504 7.15 -29.08 9.82
CA ALA A 504 7.71 -29.49 11.10
C ALA A 504 8.80 -30.58 10.96
N SER A 505 8.79 -31.33 9.85
CA SER A 505 9.83 -32.34 9.57
C SER A 505 11.18 -31.71 9.19
N ASP A 506 11.17 -30.45 8.74
CA ASP A 506 12.39 -29.71 8.39
C ASP A 506 13.03 -29.02 9.58
N LEU A 507 12.31 -28.89 10.69
CA LEU A 507 12.65 -27.99 11.79
C LEU A 507 14.06 -28.23 12.36
N ALA A 508 14.46 -29.51 12.44
CA ALA A 508 15.79 -29.90 12.89
C ALA A 508 16.89 -29.40 11.94
N ALA A 509 16.68 -29.55 10.63
CA ALA A 509 17.62 -29.15 9.59
C ALA A 509 17.65 -27.62 9.41
N LEU A 510 16.48 -26.96 9.52
CA LEU A 510 16.33 -25.51 9.52
C LEU A 510 17.14 -24.86 10.65
N LEU A 511 17.10 -25.42 11.86
CA LEU A 511 17.86 -24.92 13.01
C LEU A 511 19.35 -25.24 12.97
N ASP A 512 19.76 -26.30 12.27
CA ASP A 512 21.18 -26.63 12.05
C ASP A 512 21.82 -25.73 10.96
N ALA A 513 21.02 -25.02 10.17
CA ALA A 513 21.47 -24.05 9.16
C ALA A 513 21.99 -22.74 9.77
N ASP A 514 22.81 -22.02 9.01
CA ASP A 514 23.19 -20.65 9.35
C ASP A 514 22.01 -19.69 9.10
N TYR A 515 21.24 -19.96 8.03
CA TYR A 515 19.91 -19.37 7.81
C TYR A 515 18.90 -20.48 7.50
N GLY A 516 18.02 -20.76 8.47
CA GLY A 516 16.84 -21.59 8.25
C GLY A 516 15.69 -20.73 7.74
N ILE A 517 15.30 -20.93 6.48
CA ILE A 517 14.25 -20.18 5.81
C ILE A 517 13.00 -21.05 5.68
N VAL A 518 11.92 -20.57 6.28
CA VAL A 518 10.57 -21.11 6.23
C VAL A 518 9.79 -20.38 5.14
N VAL A 519 9.17 -21.10 4.22
CA VAL A 519 8.39 -20.48 3.15
C VAL A 519 6.89 -20.57 3.44
N GLY A 520 6.21 -19.43 3.39
CA GLY A 520 4.76 -19.34 3.60
C GLY A 520 4.31 -19.57 5.05
N THR A 521 2.99 -19.70 5.24
CA THR A 521 2.37 -19.72 6.58
C THR A 521 1.93 -21.13 6.99
N ASN A 522 2.83 -21.93 7.56
CA ASN A 522 2.47 -23.24 8.12
C ASN A 522 2.00 -23.13 9.59
N ARG A 523 0.71 -23.38 9.83
CA ARG A 523 0.10 -23.34 11.18
C ARG A 523 0.75 -24.32 12.16
N LEU A 524 1.03 -25.54 11.73
CA LEU A 524 1.65 -26.55 12.60
C LEU A 524 3.05 -26.11 13.00
N LEU A 525 3.85 -25.65 12.03
CA LEU A 525 5.20 -25.17 12.29
C LEU A 525 5.21 -23.99 13.27
N ARG A 526 4.28 -23.04 13.13
CA ARG A 526 4.14 -21.91 14.07
C ARG A 526 3.75 -22.36 15.48
N ARG A 527 2.87 -23.37 15.59
CA ARG A 527 2.52 -23.97 16.88
C ARG A 527 3.72 -24.66 17.54
N VAL A 528 4.49 -25.43 16.77
CA VAL A 528 5.72 -26.07 17.25
C VAL A 528 6.74 -25.00 17.65
N ALA A 529 6.91 -23.95 16.85
CA ALA A 529 7.80 -22.84 17.15
C ALA A 529 7.43 -22.15 18.48
N ALA A 530 6.15 -21.83 18.69
CA ALA A 530 5.66 -21.25 19.94
C ALA A 530 5.85 -22.19 21.15
N ALA A 531 5.62 -23.50 20.97
CA ALA A 531 5.74 -24.49 22.04
C ALA A 531 7.18 -24.62 22.57
N TYR A 532 8.17 -24.54 21.67
CA TYR A 532 9.60 -24.75 21.96
C TYR A 532 10.44 -23.46 21.94
N GLY A 533 9.82 -22.29 21.89
CA GLY A 533 10.53 -21.00 21.99
C GLY A 533 11.38 -20.64 20.76
N ILE A 534 10.97 -21.07 19.57
CA ILE A 534 11.60 -20.70 18.29
C ILE A 534 11.01 -19.38 17.82
N VAL A 535 11.87 -18.45 17.41
CA VAL A 535 11.49 -17.11 16.95
C VAL A 535 11.50 -17.08 15.43
N LEU A 536 10.33 -16.85 14.83
CA LEU A 536 10.19 -16.57 13.41
C LEU A 536 10.32 -15.07 13.15
N ARG A 537 11.12 -14.68 12.15
CA ARG A 537 11.34 -13.28 11.74
C ARG A 537 11.20 -13.12 10.24
N PRO A 538 10.82 -11.94 9.71
CA PRO A 538 10.88 -11.69 8.27
C PRO A 538 12.29 -11.93 7.70
N LEU A 539 12.41 -12.55 6.52
CA LEU A 539 13.69 -12.84 5.88
C LEU A 539 14.51 -11.58 5.60
N ALA A 540 13.86 -10.47 5.27
CA ALA A 540 14.50 -9.16 5.14
C ALA A 540 15.26 -8.69 6.40
N ALA A 541 14.89 -9.20 7.59
CA ALA A 541 15.53 -8.86 8.86
C ALA A 541 16.73 -9.76 9.21
N ALA A 542 17.14 -10.70 8.34
CA ALA A 542 18.29 -11.55 8.64
C ALA A 542 19.60 -10.76 8.57
N PRO A 543 20.49 -10.90 9.57
CA PRO A 543 21.75 -10.15 9.62
C PRO A 543 22.69 -10.58 8.50
N LEU A 544 23.60 -9.71 8.05
CA LEU A 544 24.58 -10.06 7.02
C LEU A 544 25.57 -11.13 7.48
N ASP A 545 25.99 -11.06 8.74
CA ASP A 545 26.86 -12.05 9.36
C ASP A 545 26.02 -13.20 9.96
N PRO A 546 26.10 -14.43 9.42
CA PRO A 546 25.35 -15.58 9.96
C PRO A 546 25.70 -15.91 11.41
N THR A 547 26.89 -15.56 11.89
CA THR A 547 27.30 -15.85 13.28
C THR A 547 26.53 -15.03 14.32
N THR A 548 25.85 -13.96 13.88
CA THR A 548 25.05 -13.08 14.74
C THR A 548 23.57 -13.51 14.85
N VAL A 549 23.17 -14.58 14.14
CA VAL A 549 21.82 -15.14 14.22
C VAL A 549 21.63 -15.77 15.62
N PRO A 550 20.63 -15.32 16.41
CA PRO A 550 20.39 -15.90 17.73
C PRO A 550 19.93 -17.36 17.63
N ALA A 551 20.34 -18.20 18.58
CA ALA A 551 19.89 -19.59 18.66
C ALA A 551 18.35 -19.67 18.73
N GLY A 552 17.77 -20.63 17.99
CA GLY A 552 16.32 -20.77 17.89
C GLY A 552 15.65 -19.73 16.99
N THR A 553 16.38 -19.03 16.12
CA THR A 553 15.79 -18.07 15.15
C THR A 553 15.66 -18.71 13.77
N LEU A 554 14.49 -18.56 13.16
CA LEU A 554 14.18 -18.91 11.79
C LEU A 554 13.64 -17.69 11.03
N TYR A 555 13.74 -17.72 9.71
CA TYR A 555 13.33 -16.62 8.85
C TYR A 555 12.16 -17.02 7.96
N GLU A 556 11.13 -16.20 7.87
CA GLU A 556 9.95 -16.41 7.03
C GLU A 556 10.10 -15.64 5.72
N ALA A 557 9.86 -16.33 4.60
CA ALA A 557 9.83 -15.76 3.26
C ALA A 557 8.45 -15.95 2.63
N ASP A 558 7.99 -14.95 1.89
CA ASP A 558 6.71 -15.00 1.18
C ASP A 558 6.78 -15.87 -0.09
N GLY A 559 7.99 -16.10 -0.61
CA GLY A 559 8.21 -16.99 -1.74
C GLY A 559 9.65 -17.00 -2.26
N TRP A 560 9.86 -17.80 -3.32
CA TRP A 560 11.17 -18.02 -3.91
C TRP A 560 11.81 -16.78 -4.56
N GLU A 561 11.03 -15.77 -4.91
CA GLU A 561 11.57 -14.49 -5.38
C GLU A 561 12.31 -13.74 -4.26
N GLU A 562 11.72 -13.67 -3.07
CA GLU A 562 12.35 -13.06 -1.89
C GLU A 562 13.60 -13.86 -1.48
N ILE A 563 13.54 -15.19 -1.52
CA ILE A 563 14.69 -16.06 -1.25
C ILE A 563 15.79 -15.82 -2.28
N ARG A 564 15.46 -15.72 -3.57
CA ARG A 564 16.42 -15.42 -4.63
C ARG A 564 17.10 -14.07 -4.39
N ALA A 565 16.33 -13.04 -4.05
CA ALA A 565 16.84 -11.71 -3.72
C ALA A 565 17.71 -11.73 -2.45
N PHE A 566 17.34 -12.53 -1.45
CA PHE A 566 18.13 -12.73 -0.24
C PHE A 566 19.47 -13.43 -0.51
N LEU A 567 19.48 -14.45 -1.39
CA LEU A 567 20.67 -15.22 -1.72
C LEU A 567 21.63 -14.43 -2.60
N PHE A 568 21.12 -13.75 -3.63
CA PHE A 568 21.94 -13.20 -4.72
C PHE A 568 21.82 -11.68 -4.91
N GLY A 569 20.98 -10.99 -4.13
CA GLY A 569 20.61 -9.60 -4.41
C GLY A 569 19.65 -9.47 -5.60
N VAL A 570 19.28 -8.24 -5.95
CA VAL A 570 18.46 -7.95 -7.14
C VAL A 570 19.37 -7.70 -8.33
N GLU A 571 19.73 -8.76 -9.06
CA GLU A 571 20.46 -8.64 -10.33
C GLU A 571 19.52 -8.18 -11.46
N ARG A 572 20.07 -7.42 -12.42
CA ARG A 572 19.37 -7.17 -13.69
C ARG A 572 19.35 -8.47 -14.48
N PRO A 573 18.24 -8.83 -15.15
CA PRO A 573 18.25 -9.95 -16.09
C PRO A 573 19.32 -9.68 -17.15
N THR A 574 20.27 -10.60 -17.30
CA THR A 574 21.25 -10.55 -18.39
C THR A 574 20.73 -11.37 -19.56
N ASP A 575 21.16 -11.03 -20.78
CA ASP A 575 20.71 -11.70 -22.02
C ASP A 575 20.94 -13.23 -22.04
N ALA A 576 21.74 -13.76 -21.11
CA ALA A 576 21.95 -15.20 -20.91
C ALA A 576 20.78 -15.92 -20.21
N ASP A 577 19.94 -15.22 -19.43
CA ASP A 577 18.79 -15.83 -18.74
C ASP A 577 17.62 -16.12 -19.70
N ALA A 578 17.61 -15.51 -20.89
CA ALA A 578 16.63 -15.78 -21.94
C ALA A 578 16.83 -17.14 -22.64
N SER A 579 18.03 -17.74 -22.56
CA SER A 579 18.30 -19.05 -23.18
C SER A 579 17.97 -20.25 -22.28
N ALA A 580 17.76 -20.03 -20.99
CA ALA A 580 17.43 -21.09 -20.02
C ALA A 580 15.92 -21.34 -19.86
N SER A 581 15.08 -20.49 -20.48
CA SER A 581 13.61 -20.55 -20.41
C SER A 581 12.95 -21.25 -21.62
N ALA A 582 13.73 -21.76 -22.58
CA ALA A 582 13.19 -22.52 -23.70
C ALA A 582 12.90 -23.98 -23.28
N PRO A 583 11.68 -24.51 -23.51
CA PRO A 583 11.41 -25.93 -23.27
C PRO A 583 12.25 -26.79 -24.23
N VAL A 584 13.02 -27.73 -23.66
CA VAL A 584 13.73 -28.75 -24.43
C VAL A 584 12.69 -29.69 -25.03
N ALA A 585 12.50 -29.62 -26.34
CA ALA A 585 11.64 -30.55 -27.07
C ALA A 585 12.20 -31.99 -26.99
N PRO A 586 11.35 -33.02 -26.91
CA PRO A 586 11.81 -34.40 -26.92
C PRO A 586 12.45 -34.73 -28.27
N GLY A 587 13.71 -35.15 -28.24
CA GLY A 587 14.42 -35.62 -29.41
C GLY A 587 13.94 -37.01 -29.77
N ASP A 588 13.43 -37.19 -30.99
CA ASP A 588 13.20 -38.50 -31.56
C ASP A 588 14.23 -38.79 -32.65
N ALA A 589 14.90 -39.93 -32.48
CA ALA A 589 15.76 -40.55 -33.46
C ALA A 589 14.91 -41.07 -34.62
N THR A 590 15.28 -40.76 -35.87
CA THR A 590 15.48 -41.68 -37.00
C THR A 590 15.51 -40.92 -38.33
N GLY A 591 16.16 -41.52 -39.33
CA GLY A 591 16.72 -40.84 -40.49
C GLY A 591 15.78 -40.54 -41.67
N ARG A 592 16.27 -39.64 -42.54
CA ARG A 592 16.06 -39.49 -44.00
C ARG A 592 14.62 -39.39 -44.53
N ALA A 593 14.29 -38.23 -45.12
CA ALA A 593 14.22 -37.97 -46.57
C ALA A 593 13.36 -36.72 -46.90
N LYS A 594 13.83 -35.86 -47.81
CA LYS A 594 13.00 -34.86 -48.55
C LYS A 594 12.14 -35.60 -49.59
N PRO A 595 10.88 -35.20 -49.89
CA PRO A 595 10.67 -34.14 -50.90
C PRO A 595 9.36 -33.31 -50.86
N SER A 596 9.44 -32.19 -51.60
CA SER A 596 8.44 -31.48 -52.45
C SER A 596 7.00 -31.14 -52.00
N ALA A 597 6.77 -29.82 -51.92
CA ALA A 597 5.68 -28.99 -52.48
C ALA A 597 4.30 -29.61 -52.83
N GLY A 598 3.23 -29.01 -52.26
CA GLY A 598 1.87 -29.07 -52.83
C GLY A 598 0.71 -28.77 -51.87
N ALA A 599 0.33 -27.49 -51.74
CA ALA A 599 -1.00 -26.91 -51.49
C ALA A 599 -1.91 -27.33 -50.28
N ASN A 600 -2.13 -26.32 -49.42
CA ASN A 600 -3.34 -25.89 -48.69
C ASN A 600 -4.12 -26.84 -47.74
N GLY A 601 -4.08 -26.48 -46.44
CA GLY A 601 -5.09 -26.84 -45.44
C GLY A 601 -4.73 -26.36 -44.01
N ALA A 602 -5.37 -25.28 -43.55
CA ALA A 602 -5.51 -24.73 -42.19
C ALA A 602 -4.64 -25.28 -41.02
N ALA A 603 -3.81 -24.42 -40.44
CA ALA A 603 -3.60 -24.25 -38.97
C ALA A 603 -2.54 -23.15 -38.72
N HIS A 604 -2.97 -21.95 -38.31
CA HIS A 604 -2.07 -20.97 -37.67
C HIS A 604 -2.50 -20.81 -36.21
N ALA A 605 -1.81 -21.53 -35.34
CA ALA A 605 -1.78 -21.31 -33.90
C ALA A 605 -0.65 -20.34 -33.55
N ALA A 606 -0.99 -19.37 -32.69
CA ALA A 606 -0.19 -18.71 -31.68
C ALA A 606 1.28 -18.37 -32.00
N GLY A 607 1.47 -17.14 -32.49
CA GLY A 607 2.70 -16.37 -32.31
C GLY A 607 2.32 -14.96 -31.89
N ALA A 608 2.22 -14.71 -30.58
CA ALA A 608 2.14 -13.36 -30.04
C ALA A 608 3.09 -13.26 -28.85
N SER A 609 4.26 -12.68 -29.14
CA SER A 609 5.13 -12.02 -28.18
C SER A 609 4.27 -11.10 -27.30
N ALA A 610 4.16 -11.44 -26.01
CA ALA A 610 3.57 -10.55 -25.02
C ALA A 610 4.57 -9.43 -24.71
N ALA A 611 4.54 -8.39 -25.54
CA ALA A 611 4.94 -7.06 -25.11
C ALA A 611 4.11 -6.70 -23.88
N ALA A 612 4.78 -6.18 -22.85
CA ALA A 612 4.17 -5.68 -21.64
C ALA A 612 3.13 -4.59 -21.96
N VAL A 613 1.86 -4.99 -22.04
CA VAL A 613 0.71 -4.09 -21.86
C VAL A 613 0.46 -4.05 -20.36
N GLY A 614 0.51 -2.86 -19.76
CA GLY A 614 0.30 -2.68 -18.33
C GLY A 614 -0.99 -3.33 -17.85
N SER A 615 -0.91 -4.15 -16.79
CA SER A 615 -2.09 -4.71 -16.15
C SER A 615 -2.85 -3.59 -15.44
N ALA A 616 -4.04 -3.27 -15.92
CA ALA A 616 -5.00 -2.50 -15.13
C ALA A 616 -5.34 -3.32 -13.87
N ALA A 617 -5.27 -2.71 -12.69
CA ALA A 617 -5.68 -3.34 -11.45
C ALA A 617 -7.17 -3.70 -11.52
N TRP A 618 -7.52 -4.97 -11.31
CA TRP A 618 -8.91 -5.43 -11.23
C TRP A 618 -9.48 -5.10 -9.85
N LEU A 619 -10.50 -4.26 -9.81
CA LEU A 619 -11.22 -3.88 -8.59
C LEU A 619 -12.52 -4.68 -8.52
N PRO A 620 -12.72 -5.60 -7.56
CA PRO A 620 -13.94 -6.40 -7.46
C PRO A 620 -15.18 -5.52 -7.28
N ARG A 621 -16.23 -5.73 -8.07
CA ARG A 621 -17.44 -4.90 -8.09
C ARG A 621 -18.61 -5.63 -7.45
N VAL A 622 -19.26 -5.00 -6.47
CA VAL A 622 -20.43 -5.56 -5.78
C VAL A 622 -21.63 -4.65 -5.97
N LEU A 623 -22.71 -5.16 -6.56
CA LEU A 623 -24.00 -4.47 -6.61
C LEU A 623 -24.82 -4.83 -5.36
N SER A 624 -25.11 -3.84 -4.52
CA SER A 624 -26.08 -3.98 -3.41
C SER A 624 -27.45 -3.42 -3.80
N ILE A 625 -28.48 -4.25 -3.68
CA ILE A 625 -29.88 -3.90 -3.94
C ILE A 625 -30.61 -3.88 -2.60
N ALA A 626 -30.79 -2.70 -2.00
CA ALA A 626 -31.29 -2.57 -0.64
C ALA A 626 -31.95 -1.20 -0.37
N GLY A 627 -32.65 -1.10 0.77
CA GLY A 627 -33.22 0.17 1.24
C GLY A 627 -32.16 1.09 1.86
N SER A 628 -32.41 2.40 1.83
CA SER A 628 -31.57 3.41 2.47
C SER A 628 -31.98 3.62 3.92
N ASP A 629 -31.03 3.46 4.85
CA ASP A 629 -31.16 3.86 6.25
C ASP A 629 -30.63 5.28 6.44
N SER A 630 -31.52 6.24 6.71
CA SER A 630 -31.13 7.63 6.97
C SER A 630 -30.18 7.81 8.18
N GLY A 631 -30.16 6.85 9.11
CA GLY A 631 -29.24 6.83 10.25
C GLY A 631 -27.84 6.32 9.90
N GLY A 632 -27.64 5.80 8.69
CA GLY A 632 -26.34 5.35 8.18
C GLY A 632 -25.76 4.11 8.86
N GLY A 633 -26.55 3.39 9.65
CA GLY A 633 -26.10 2.24 10.43
C GLY A 633 -26.46 0.89 9.82
N ALA A 634 -27.48 0.83 8.97
CA ALA A 634 -27.94 -0.35 8.24
C ALA A 634 -28.17 -0.01 6.75
N GLY A 635 -28.88 -0.87 6.04
CA GLY A 635 -29.29 -0.64 4.65
C GLY A 635 -28.11 -0.42 3.71
N ILE A 636 -28.34 0.34 2.63
CA ILE A 636 -27.34 0.59 1.60
C ILE A 636 -26.08 1.29 2.15
N GLN A 637 -26.22 2.11 3.19
CA GLN A 637 -25.09 2.79 3.83
C GLN A 637 -24.17 1.79 4.53
N ALA A 638 -24.72 0.82 5.26
CA ALA A 638 -23.93 -0.26 5.84
C ALA A 638 -23.30 -1.14 4.75
N ASP A 639 -24.03 -1.38 3.66
CA ASP A 639 -23.53 -2.17 2.54
C ASP A 639 -22.32 -1.52 1.88
N ILE A 640 -22.40 -0.24 1.50
CA ILE A 640 -21.29 0.53 0.92
C ILE A 640 -20.07 0.48 1.85
N LYS A 641 -20.28 0.78 3.14
CA LYS A 641 -19.21 0.81 4.14
C LYS A 641 -18.55 -0.57 4.31
N ALA A 642 -19.33 -1.64 4.34
CA ALA A 642 -18.83 -3.00 4.47
C ALA A 642 -18.05 -3.41 3.22
N ILE A 643 -18.60 -3.20 2.03
CA ILE A 643 -17.97 -3.56 0.75
C ILE A 643 -16.64 -2.82 0.58
N GLN A 644 -16.62 -1.51 0.86
CA GLN A 644 -15.41 -0.70 0.78
C GLN A 644 -14.37 -1.08 1.86
N ALA A 645 -14.79 -1.31 3.11
CA ALA A 645 -13.87 -1.76 4.16
C ALA A 645 -13.26 -3.14 3.87
N ARG A 646 -13.90 -3.92 2.98
CA ARG A 646 -13.37 -5.18 2.48
C ARG A 646 -12.67 -5.04 1.12
N GLY A 647 -12.42 -3.84 0.61
CA GLY A 647 -11.60 -3.62 -0.58
C GLY A 647 -12.29 -3.97 -1.92
N ALA A 648 -13.61 -3.80 -1.99
CA ALA A 648 -14.39 -3.92 -3.22
C ALA A 648 -15.12 -2.60 -3.56
N PHE A 649 -15.45 -2.41 -4.84
CA PHE A 649 -16.22 -1.27 -5.33
C PHE A 649 -17.72 -1.51 -5.12
N ALA A 650 -18.38 -0.62 -4.37
CA ALA A 650 -19.79 -0.71 -4.07
C ALA A 650 -20.63 0.04 -5.10
N MET A 651 -21.58 -0.66 -5.72
CA MET A 651 -22.62 -0.10 -6.57
C MET A 651 -23.97 -0.36 -5.92
N THR A 652 -24.99 0.46 -6.24
CA THR A 652 -26.25 0.44 -5.50
C THR A 652 -27.47 0.48 -6.41
N ALA A 653 -28.54 -0.18 -5.97
CA ALA A 653 -29.90 0.05 -6.45
C ALA A 653 -30.83 0.17 -5.25
N LEU A 654 -31.47 1.34 -5.11
CA LEU A 654 -32.29 1.67 -3.95
C LEU A 654 -33.69 1.06 -4.09
N THR A 655 -34.11 0.32 -3.07
CA THR A 655 -35.44 -0.34 -3.06
C THR A 655 -36.48 0.50 -2.31
N ALA A 656 -36.05 1.25 -1.30
CA ALA A 656 -36.88 2.19 -0.55
C ALA A 656 -35.98 3.21 0.17
N LEU A 657 -36.51 4.40 0.42
CA LEU A 657 -35.92 5.38 1.34
C LEU A 657 -36.62 5.25 2.69
N THR A 658 -35.88 5.07 3.79
CA THR A 658 -36.48 5.07 5.13
C THR A 658 -36.12 6.35 5.90
N ALA A 659 -37.12 6.99 6.49
CA ALA A 659 -36.90 7.99 7.53
C ALA A 659 -36.61 7.24 8.84
N GLN A 660 -35.38 6.77 8.97
CA GLN A 660 -34.93 5.88 10.04
C GLN A 660 -33.80 6.50 10.84
N ASN A 661 -33.75 6.21 12.13
CA ASN A 661 -32.63 6.51 13.00
C ASN A 661 -32.49 5.41 14.05
N THR A 662 -31.56 5.56 15.00
CA THR A 662 -31.31 4.54 16.04
C THR A 662 -32.53 4.22 16.91
N ARG A 663 -33.54 5.10 16.96
CA ARG A 663 -34.76 4.91 17.77
C ARG A 663 -35.87 4.16 17.03
N GLY A 664 -35.75 3.97 15.71
CA GLY A 664 -36.73 3.24 14.89
C GLY A 664 -36.95 3.85 13.51
N VAL A 665 -37.95 3.33 12.81
CA VAL A 665 -38.37 3.75 11.47
C VAL A 665 -39.63 4.60 11.58
N ALA A 666 -39.57 5.85 11.12
CA ALA A 666 -40.71 6.77 11.13
C ALA A 666 -41.53 6.70 9.83
N ALA A 667 -40.88 6.45 8.70
CA ALA A 667 -41.53 6.30 7.40
C ALA A 667 -40.70 5.44 6.46
N VAL A 668 -41.38 4.76 5.53
CA VAL A 668 -40.77 4.02 4.42
C VAL A 668 -41.39 4.53 3.12
N HIS A 669 -40.55 4.98 2.20
CA HIS A 669 -40.93 5.45 0.88
C HIS A 669 -40.37 4.47 -0.17
N PRO A 670 -41.19 3.53 -0.68
CA PRO A 670 -40.73 2.56 -1.67
C PRO A 670 -40.34 3.25 -2.98
N VAL A 671 -39.26 2.79 -3.60
CA VAL A 671 -38.86 3.26 -4.92
C VAL A 671 -39.79 2.63 -5.97
N PRO A 672 -40.30 3.41 -6.95
CA PRO A 672 -41.11 2.87 -8.03
C PRO A 672 -40.39 1.71 -8.76
N LEU A 673 -41.10 0.61 -9.01
CA LEU A 673 -40.50 -0.62 -9.55
C LEU A 673 -39.79 -0.42 -10.90
N GLY A 674 -40.34 0.44 -11.77
CA GLY A 674 -39.70 0.80 -13.04
C GLY A 674 -38.32 1.42 -12.82
N PHE A 675 -38.24 2.38 -11.89
CA PHE A 675 -36.97 3.05 -11.55
C PHE A 675 -36.00 2.14 -10.78
N LEU A 676 -36.50 1.20 -9.97
CA LEU A 676 -35.68 0.14 -9.39
C LEU A 676 -35.05 -0.74 -10.49
N GLY A 677 -35.84 -1.13 -11.50
CA GLY A 677 -35.35 -1.86 -12.66
C GLY A 677 -34.29 -1.06 -13.44
N GLU A 678 -34.58 0.22 -13.73
CA GLU A 678 -33.64 1.11 -14.45
C GLU A 678 -32.31 1.29 -13.72
N GLN A 679 -32.31 1.37 -12.38
CA GLN A 679 -31.07 1.41 -11.59
C GLN A 679 -30.25 0.13 -11.75
N ILE A 680 -30.90 -1.04 -11.68
CA ILE A 680 -30.22 -2.34 -11.83
C ILE A 680 -29.67 -2.48 -13.25
N ASP A 681 -30.47 -2.13 -14.26
CA ASP A 681 -30.11 -2.22 -15.66
C ASP A 681 -28.95 -1.27 -16.01
N ALA A 682 -28.95 -0.05 -15.45
CA ALA A 682 -27.87 0.92 -15.65
C ALA A 682 -26.54 0.41 -15.08
N VAL A 683 -26.54 -0.16 -13.87
CA VAL A 683 -25.31 -0.69 -13.27
C VAL A 683 -24.84 -1.95 -13.99
N LEU A 684 -25.72 -2.94 -14.17
CA LEU A 684 -25.33 -4.22 -14.74
C LEU A 684 -25.02 -4.11 -16.25
N GLY A 685 -25.61 -3.15 -16.95
CA GLY A 685 -25.39 -2.93 -18.38
C GLY A 685 -24.08 -2.22 -18.72
N ASP A 686 -23.59 -1.33 -17.85
CA ASP A 686 -22.35 -0.58 -18.05
C ASP A 686 -21.20 -1.17 -17.23
N LEU A 687 -21.36 -1.17 -15.90
CA LEU A 687 -20.30 -1.54 -14.97
C LEU A 687 -20.21 -3.05 -14.74
N GLY A 688 -21.27 -3.82 -14.95
CA GLY A 688 -21.36 -5.22 -14.57
C GLY A 688 -21.28 -5.44 -13.05
N ALA A 689 -21.16 -6.69 -12.61
CA ALA A 689 -20.92 -7.02 -11.19
C ALA A 689 -20.15 -8.34 -11.07
N ASP A 690 -19.27 -8.43 -10.06
CA ASP A 690 -18.54 -9.66 -9.70
C ASP A 690 -19.22 -10.39 -8.54
N ALA A 691 -20.08 -9.71 -7.76
CA ALA A 691 -21.08 -10.31 -6.88
C ALA A 691 -22.30 -9.39 -6.75
N ILE A 692 -23.46 -9.96 -6.38
CA ILE A 692 -24.69 -9.22 -6.14
C ILE A 692 -25.18 -9.54 -4.72
N LYS A 693 -25.58 -8.51 -3.97
CA LYS A 693 -26.19 -8.64 -2.65
C LYS A 693 -27.59 -8.03 -2.64
N THR A 694 -28.57 -8.72 -2.07
CA THR A 694 -29.90 -8.14 -1.81
C THR A 694 -30.10 -7.94 -0.32
N GLY A 695 -30.67 -6.78 0.07
CA GLY A 695 -31.12 -6.48 1.42
C GLY A 695 -32.65 -6.34 1.49
N MET A 696 -33.13 -5.33 2.21
CA MET A 696 -34.57 -5.06 2.35
C MET A 696 -35.26 -4.84 1.00
N LEU A 697 -36.30 -5.61 0.74
CA LEU A 697 -37.20 -5.48 -0.41
C LEU A 697 -38.62 -5.22 0.12
N PRO A 698 -39.24 -4.06 -0.21
CA PRO A 698 -40.44 -3.61 0.51
C PRO A 698 -41.71 -4.40 0.15
N THR A 699 -41.80 -4.98 -1.05
CA THR A 699 -43.00 -5.69 -1.53
C THR A 699 -42.64 -6.94 -2.34
N ALA A 700 -43.61 -7.83 -2.54
CA ALA A 700 -43.42 -9.03 -3.36
C ALA A 700 -43.06 -8.66 -4.80
N GLU A 701 -43.70 -7.62 -5.36
CA GLU A 701 -43.42 -7.13 -6.70
C GLU A 701 -41.99 -6.59 -6.85
N ALA A 702 -41.41 -6.01 -5.79
CA ALA A 702 -40.00 -5.63 -5.78
C ALA A 702 -39.09 -6.87 -5.85
N VAL A 703 -39.43 -7.94 -5.14
CA VAL A 703 -38.72 -9.24 -5.24
C VAL A 703 -38.79 -9.79 -6.66
N GLU A 704 -39.98 -9.79 -7.27
CA GLU A 704 -40.20 -10.25 -8.64
C GLU A 704 -39.35 -9.44 -9.63
N ALA A 705 -39.41 -8.10 -9.54
CA ALA A 705 -38.66 -7.19 -10.43
C ALA A 705 -37.14 -7.39 -10.32
N VAL A 706 -36.60 -7.51 -9.11
CA VAL A 706 -35.17 -7.77 -8.88
C VAL A 706 -34.77 -9.14 -9.43
N ALA A 707 -35.55 -10.18 -9.16
CA ALA A 707 -35.27 -11.52 -9.65
C ALA A 707 -35.27 -11.59 -11.19
N GLU A 708 -36.22 -10.90 -11.84
CA GLU A 708 -36.29 -10.82 -13.30
C GLU A 708 -35.06 -10.15 -13.91
N ARG A 709 -34.60 -9.02 -13.36
CA ARG A 709 -33.40 -8.34 -13.87
C ARG A 709 -32.12 -9.14 -13.66
N ILE A 710 -31.96 -9.76 -12.50
CA ILE A 710 -30.81 -10.65 -12.26
C ILE A 710 -30.86 -11.85 -13.23
N ALA A 711 -32.02 -12.47 -13.44
CA ALA A 711 -32.16 -13.60 -14.35
C ALA A 711 -31.87 -13.20 -15.80
N ALA A 712 -32.39 -12.05 -16.26
CA ALA A 712 -32.14 -11.51 -17.58
C ALA A 712 -30.64 -11.23 -17.80
N HIS A 713 -29.97 -10.62 -16.82
CA HIS A 713 -28.53 -10.36 -16.88
C HIS A 713 -27.72 -11.67 -16.94
N ARG A 714 -28.07 -12.68 -16.11
CA ARG A 714 -27.43 -13.99 -16.15
C ARG A 714 -27.60 -14.68 -17.51
N ALA A 715 -28.80 -14.59 -18.10
CA ALA A 715 -29.06 -15.14 -19.43
C ALA A 715 -28.27 -14.41 -20.53
N ALA A 716 -28.15 -13.08 -20.43
CA ALA A 716 -27.34 -12.27 -21.34
C ALA A 716 -25.84 -12.64 -21.24
N LEU A 717 -25.31 -12.78 -20.02
CA LEU A 717 -23.94 -13.24 -19.78
C LEU A 717 -23.68 -14.65 -20.34
N ALA A 718 -24.58 -15.59 -20.08
CA ALA A 718 -24.47 -16.96 -20.58
C ALA A 718 -24.51 -17.02 -22.11
N SER A 719 -25.27 -16.13 -22.74
CA SER A 719 -25.35 -16.02 -24.21
C SER A 719 -24.10 -15.36 -24.80
N ALA A 720 -23.54 -14.35 -24.14
CA ALA A 720 -22.36 -13.62 -24.59
C ALA A 720 -21.04 -14.38 -24.36
N SER A 721 -20.94 -15.15 -23.27
CA SER A 721 -19.75 -15.92 -22.91
C SER A 721 -20.14 -17.16 -22.09
N PRO A 722 -20.36 -18.33 -22.73
CA PRO A 722 -20.81 -19.55 -22.06
C PRO A 722 -19.87 -20.07 -20.97
N SER A 723 -18.59 -19.67 -21.01
CA SER A 723 -17.56 -20.04 -20.04
C SER A 723 -17.34 -18.98 -18.95
N ALA A 724 -18.04 -17.85 -18.98
CA ALA A 724 -17.88 -16.82 -17.95
C ALA A 724 -18.60 -17.23 -16.65
N PRO A 725 -17.94 -17.12 -15.49
CA PRO A 725 -18.58 -17.41 -14.21
C PRO A 725 -19.70 -16.40 -13.94
N CYS A 726 -20.86 -16.92 -13.55
CA CYS A 726 -21.98 -16.09 -13.16
C CYS A 726 -21.72 -15.44 -11.78
N PRO A 727 -22.01 -14.13 -11.59
CA PRO A 727 -21.82 -13.49 -10.30
C PRO A 727 -22.64 -14.18 -9.18
N PRO A 728 -22.01 -14.55 -8.05
CA PRO A 728 -22.71 -15.10 -6.90
C PRO A 728 -23.70 -14.09 -6.34
N LEU A 729 -24.89 -14.59 -6.01
CA LEU A 729 -25.97 -13.80 -5.40
C LEU A 729 -26.04 -14.13 -3.90
N VAL A 730 -25.82 -13.13 -3.05
CA VAL A 730 -25.99 -13.21 -1.59
C VAL A 730 -27.32 -12.58 -1.21
N VAL A 731 -28.23 -13.37 -0.66
CA VAL A 731 -29.58 -12.91 -0.26
C VAL A 731 -29.63 -12.75 1.25
N ASP A 732 -29.73 -11.51 1.74
CA ASP A 732 -30.07 -11.19 3.12
C ASP A 732 -31.59 -10.99 3.22
N PRO A 733 -32.37 -11.97 3.74
CA PRO A 733 -33.82 -11.94 3.68
C PRO A 733 -34.39 -11.06 4.79
N VAL A 734 -34.17 -9.74 4.68
CA VAL A 734 -34.61 -8.76 5.67
C VAL A 734 -36.14 -8.66 5.65
N LEU A 735 -36.79 -9.32 6.61
CA LEU A 735 -38.26 -9.33 6.76
C LEU A 735 -38.73 -8.40 7.88
N VAL A 736 -37.89 -8.18 8.90
CA VAL A 736 -38.19 -7.37 10.08
C VAL A 736 -37.01 -6.43 10.34
N SER A 737 -37.29 -5.17 10.70
CA SER A 737 -36.23 -4.23 11.10
C SER A 737 -35.57 -4.70 12.39
N THR A 738 -34.32 -4.27 12.60
CA THR A 738 -33.60 -4.51 13.86
C THR A 738 -34.32 -3.89 15.07
N SER A 739 -35.18 -2.89 14.85
CA SER A 739 -36.09 -2.29 15.83
C SER A 739 -37.47 -2.97 15.96
N GLY A 740 -37.66 -4.15 15.35
CA GLY A 740 -38.87 -4.98 15.50
C GLY A 740 -40.10 -4.58 14.66
N HIS A 741 -40.01 -3.54 13.82
CA HIS A 741 -41.06 -3.18 12.88
C HIS A 741 -41.04 -4.10 11.66
N SER A 742 -42.20 -4.62 11.24
CA SER A 742 -42.34 -5.38 9.99
C SER A 742 -41.95 -4.47 8.83
N LEU A 743 -40.92 -4.85 8.07
CA LEU A 743 -40.43 -4.08 6.92
C LEU A 743 -40.97 -4.63 5.59
N ALA A 744 -41.68 -5.76 5.66
CA ALA A 744 -42.17 -6.50 4.52
C ALA A 744 -43.65 -6.89 4.74
N GLU A 745 -44.46 -6.79 3.69
CA GLU A 745 -45.81 -7.34 3.67
C GLU A 745 -45.74 -8.89 3.67
N GLY A 746 -46.73 -9.58 4.22
CA GLY A 746 -46.70 -11.04 4.43
C GLY A 746 -46.48 -11.89 3.15
N SER A 747 -46.60 -11.30 1.96
CA SER A 747 -46.34 -11.92 0.66
C SER A 747 -44.85 -11.97 0.27
N VAL A 748 -43.98 -11.15 0.88
CA VAL A 748 -42.55 -11.02 0.52
C VAL A 748 -41.76 -12.30 0.82
N ALA A 749 -41.96 -12.91 2.00
CA ALA A 749 -41.29 -14.17 2.35
C ALA A 749 -41.58 -15.27 1.32
N GLY A 750 -42.83 -15.35 0.85
CA GLY A 750 -43.23 -16.28 -0.22
C GLY A 750 -42.55 -15.96 -1.56
N ALA A 751 -42.43 -14.69 -1.92
CA ALA A 751 -41.74 -14.27 -3.14
C ALA A 751 -40.23 -14.58 -3.08
N LEU A 752 -39.58 -14.32 -1.94
CA LEU A 752 -38.16 -14.65 -1.71
C LEU A 752 -37.89 -16.13 -1.92
N LEU A 753 -38.71 -17.00 -1.31
CA LEU A 753 -38.61 -18.47 -1.44
C LEU A 753 -38.77 -18.95 -2.89
N ARG A 754 -39.67 -18.33 -3.67
CA ARG A 754 -39.97 -18.77 -5.04
C ARG A 754 -39.02 -18.21 -6.09
N ARG A 755 -38.45 -17.02 -5.87
CA ARG A 755 -37.79 -16.24 -6.94
C ARG A 755 -36.33 -15.94 -6.70
N LEU A 756 -35.94 -15.49 -5.50
CA LEU A 756 -34.55 -15.07 -5.23
C LEU A 756 -33.70 -16.17 -4.60
N LEU A 757 -34.22 -16.88 -3.60
CA LEU A 757 -33.48 -17.95 -2.91
C LEU A 757 -33.05 -19.10 -3.85
N PRO A 758 -33.85 -19.53 -4.84
CA PRO A 758 -33.40 -20.54 -5.82
C PRO A 758 -32.22 -20.10 -6.68
N MET A 759 -31.97 -18.79 -6.78
CA MET A 759 -30.88 -18.22 -7.56
C MET A 759 -29.64 -17.88 -6.71
N ALA A 760 -29.76 -17.99 -5.38
CA ALA A 760 -28.77 -17.52 -4.44
C ALA A 760 -27.61 -18.51 -4.31
N ALA A 761 -26.39 -17.96 -4.30
CA ALA A 761 -25.19 -18.70 -3.90
C ALA A 761 -25.14 -18.87 -2.37
N LEU A 762 -25.66 -17.88 -1.64
CA LEU A 762 -25.79 -17.92 -0.19
C LEU A 762 -27.03 -17.15 0.27
N ALA A 763 -27.82 -17.75 1.15
CA ALA A 763 -28.84 -17.07 1.94
C ALA A 763 -28.35 -16.84 3.36
N THR A 764 -28.60 -15.66 3.95
CA THR A 764 -28.09 -15.31 5.29
C THR A 764 -29.20 -14.95 6.30
N PRO A 765 -30.23 -15.79 6.54
CA PRO A 765 -31.29 -15.47 7.51
C PRO A 765 -30.77 -15.43 8.96
N ASN A 766 -31.27 -14.51 9.77
CA ASN A 766 -31.23 -14.66 11.23
C ASN A 766 -32.34 -15.63 11.70
N ILE A 767 -32.39 -15.93 12.99
CA ILE A 767 -33.39 -16.86 13.55
C ILE A 767 -34.84 -16.43 13.25
N PRO A 768 -35.28 -15.19 13.60
CA PRO A 768 -36.63 -14.75 13.25
C PRO A 768 -36.95 -14.83 11.75
N GLU A 769 -35.99 -14.51 10.89
CA GLU A 769 -36.15 -14.61 9.44
C GLU A 769 -36.26 -16.07 8.98
N ALA A 770 -35.48 -16.98 9.55
CA ALA A 770 -35.54 -18.41 9.26
C ALA A 770 -36.90 -19.00 9.67
N GLU A 771 -37.41 -18.65 10.86
CA GLU A 771 -38.73 -19.05 11.33
C GLU A 771 -39.84 -18.56 10.37
N ALA A 772 -39.76 -17.30 9.94
CA ALA A 772 -40.71 -16.71 9.01
C ALA A 772 -40.69 -17.38 7.63
N LEU A 773 -39.51 -17.74 7.10
CA LEU A 773 -39.36 -18.42 5.82
C LEU A 773 -39.79 -19.90 5.86
N LEU A 774 -39.56 -20.57 6.98
CA LEU A 774 -39.92 -21.97 7.17
C LEU A 774 -41.38 -22.17 7.58
N GLY A 775 -41.97 -21.19 8.28
CA GLY A 775 -43.32 -21.28 8.84
C GLY A 775 -43.38 -22.12 10.11
N TRP A 776 -42.26 -22.38 10.77
CA TRP A 776 -42.19 -23.06 12.07
C TRP A 776 -41.12 -22.44 12.98
N GLY A 777 -41.37 -22.53 14.29
CA GLY A 777 -40.51 -22.05 15.37
C GLY A 777 -41.11 -22.46 16.73
N PRO A 778 -40.44 -22.19 17.86
CA PRO A 778 -39.20 -21.43 17.97
C PRO A 778 -37.95 -22.25 17.63
N ILE A 779 -37.01 -21.65 16.90
CA ILE A 779 -35.63 -22.15 16.74
C ILE A 779 -34.87 -21.75 18.00
N ALA A 780 -34.76 -22.67 18.95
CA ALA A 780 -34.23 -22.41 20.29
C ALA A 780 -32.84 -23.02 20.54
N SER A 781 -32.29 -23.75 19.57
CA SER A 781 -31.03 -24.48 19.74
C SER A 781 -30.21 -24.57 18.45
N VAL A 782 -28.92 -24.85 18.57
CA VAL A 782 -28.03 -25.10 17.41
C VAL A 782 -28.52 -26.28 16.54
N PRO A 783 -29.01 -27.40 17.09
CA PRO A 783 -29.70 -28.43 16.32
C PRO A 783 -30.89 -27.90 15.50
N ASP A 784 -31.73 -27.03 16.07
CA ASP A 784 -32.85 -26.42 15.33
C ASP A 784 -32.34 -25.54 14.19
N MET A 785 -31.24 -24.80 14.40
CA MET A 785 -30.60 -24.01 13.34
C MET A 785 -30.04 -24.88 12.21
N ARG A 786 -29.44 -26.04 12.53
CA ARG A 786 -28.96 -27.01 11.52
C ARG A 786 -30.10 -27.56 10.69
N ARG A 787 -31.21 -27.90 11.35
CA ARG A 787 -32.45 -28.32 10.69
C ARG A 787 -33.01 -27.21 9.80
N ALA A 788 -33.08 -25.98 10.31
CA ALA A 788 -33.58 -24.83 9.57
C ALA A 788 -32.74 -24.52 8.33
N ALA A 789 -31.40 -24.54 8.44
CA ALA A 789 -30.48 -24.31 7.33
C ALA A 789 -30.67 -25.35 6.21
N GLN A 790 -30.81 -26.63 6.61
CA GLN A 790 -31.03 -27.73 5.68
C GLN A 790 -32.40 -27.65 5.01
N GLU A 791 -33.48 -27.48 5.78
CA GLU A 791 -34.84 -27.39 5.22
C GLU A 791 -34.99 -26.19 4.27
N LEU A 792 -34.37 -25.04 4.57
CA LEU A 792 -34.37 -23.89 3.67
C LEU A 792 -33.63 -24.18 2.36
N GLN A 793 -32.49 -24.87 2.43
CA GLN A 793 -31.72 -25.27 1.26
C GLN A 793 -32.51 -26.26 0.41
N GLU A 794 -33.11 -27.28 1.01
CA GLU A 794 -33.93 -28.30 0.33
C GLU A 794 -35.18 -27.70 -0.31
N LYS A 795 -35.85 -26.77 0.38
CA LYS A 795 -37.09 -26.12 -0.10
C LYS A 795 -36.85 -25.16 -1.26
N THR A 796 -35.66 -24.54 -1.33
CA THR A 796 -35.38 -23.47 -2.31
C THR A 796 -34.39 -23.85 -3.39
N GLY A 797 -33.53 -24.84 -3.15
CA GLY A 797 -32.41 -25.16 -4.04
C GLY A 797 -31.26 -24.15 -3.98
N CYS A 798 -31.24 -23.26 -2.97
CA CYS A 798 -30.15 -22.31 -2.76
C CYS A 798 -28.79 -23.03 -2.64
N GLY A 799 -27.70 -22.41 -3.12
CA GLY A 799 -26.36 -23.00 -3.06
C GLY A 799 -25.89 -23.28 -1.64
N ALA A 800 -26.17 -22.38 -0.71
CA ALA A 800 -25.88 -22.55 0.71
C ALA A 800 -26.77 -21.66 1.60
N VAL A 801 -26.90 -22.01 2.88
CA VAL A 801 -27.67 -21.25 3.87
C VAL A 801 -26.84 -21.03 5.13
N LEU A 802 -26.69 -19.77 5.55
CA LEU A 802 -26.06 -19.36 6.81
C LEU A 802 -27.13 -18.83 7.77
N VAL A 803 -27.53 -19.66 8.73
CA VAL A 803 -28.46 -19.25 9.81
C VAL A 803 -27.65 -18.55 10.90
N LYS A 804 -27.91 -17.25 11.10
CA LYS A 804 -27.19 -16.37 12.05
C LYS A 804 -27.78 -16.53 13.45
N GLY A 805 -26.98 -16.98 14.42
CA GLY A 805 -27.47 -17.39 15.75
C GLY A 805 -27.42 -16.33 16.83
N GLY A 806 -27.06 -15.09 16.51
CA GLY A 806 -27.00 -13.95 17.45
C GLY A 806 -28.30 -13.59 18.18
N HIS A 807 -29.35 -14.41 18.08
CA HIS A 807 -30.63 -14.29 18.79
C HIS A 807 -30.86 -15.43 19.81
N LEU A 808 -30.01 -16.47 19.84
CA LEU A 808 -29.98 -17.45 20.93
C LEU A 808 -29.36 -16.78 22.15
N ARG A 809 -30.17 -16.21 23.05
CA ARG A 809 -29.66 -15.71 24.33
C ARG A 809 -29.14 -16.88 25.17
N PRO A 810 -27.98 -16.73 25.82
CA PRO A 810 -27.49 -17.70 26.78
C PRO A 810 -28.34 -17.68 28.06
N SER A 811 -28.65 -18.86 28.60
CA SER A 811 -29.42 -19.03 29.84
C SER A 811 -28.62 -18.59 31.09
N HIS A 812 -29.23 -17.75 31.95
CA HIS A 812 -28.67 -17.40 33.27
C HIS A 812 -28.70 -18.62 34.22
N PRO A 813 -27.64 -18.89 35.01
CA PRO A 813 -27.77 -19.73 36.19
C PRO A 813 -28.49 -18.95 37.29
N GLY A 814 -29.54 -19.55 37.88
CA GLY A 814 -30.35 -18.94 38.95
C GLY A 814 -29.58 -18.67 40.26
N PRO A 815 -30.12 -17.83 41.15
CA PRO A 815 -29.45 -17.43 42.38
C PRO A 815 -29.55 -18.54 43.43
N GLY A 816 -28.52 -19.37 43.57
CA GLY A 816 -28.47 -20.36 44.65
C GLY A 816 -27.39 -21.41 44.51
N ALA A 817 -26.12 -21.07 44.78
CA ALA A 817 -25.10 -21.99 45.29
C ALA A 817 -23.87 -21.21 45.75
N HIS A 818 -23.77 -20.94 47.06
CA HIS A 818 -22.51 -20.59 47.69
C HIS A 818 -21.65 -21.86 47.82
N GLY A 819 -20.45 -21.86 47.22
CA GLY A 819 -19.44 -22.90 47.36
C GLY A 819 -18.08 -22.39 46.89
N ASN A 820 -17.12 -22.38 47.80
CA ASN A 820 -15.80 -21.74 47.72
C ASN A 820 -14.78 -22.64 46.97
N GLY A 821 -13.93 -22.09 46.09
CA GLY A 821 -12.78 -22.80 45.51
C GLY A 821 -12.43 -22.40 44.06
N GLY A 822 -11.23 -21.89 43.84
CA GLY A 822 -10.77 -21.27 42.59
C GLY A 822 -10.49 -22.20 41.40
N GLY A 823 -10.38 -21.58 40.21
CA GLY A 823 -9.94 -22.19 38.97
C GLY A 823 -10.72 -21.70 37.75
N GLY A 824 -10.31 -20.60 37.12
CA GLY A 824 -10.90 -20.11 35.87
C GLY A 824 -10.18 -20.71 34.65
N GLY A 825 -10.75 -21.75 34.03
CA GLY A 825 -10.36 -22.28 32.71
C GLY A 825 -11.23 -21.80 31.53
N LEU A 826 -10.60 -21.33 30.44
CA LEU A 826 -11.21 -20.73 29.23
C LEU A 826 -11.63 -21.82 28.23
N THR A 827 -12.82 -21.74 27.63
CA THR A 827 -13.25 -22.64 26.52
C THR A 827 -13.02 -22.00 25.14
N ARG A 828 -12.69 -22.80 24.12
CA ARG A 828 -12.29 -22.32 22.79
C ARG A 828 -13.40 -22.37 21.74
N GLY A 829 -13.63 -21.22 21.11
CA GLY A 829 -14.25 -21.13 19.78
C GLY A 829 -13.23 -21.22 18.63
N TRP A 830 -13.72 -21.53 17.43
CA TRP A 830 -12.99 -21.95 16.22
C TRP A 830 -12.06 -20.90 15.58
N CYS A 831 -11.88 -19.71 16.18
CA CYS A 831 -10.99 -18.65 15.67
C CYS A 831 -9.83 -18.25 16.61
N GLY A 832 -9.50 -19.05 17.63
CA GLY A 832 -8.31 -18.81 18.45
C GLY A 832 -8.41 -17.65 19.46
N THR A 833 -9.56 -16.97 19.57
CA THR A 833 -9.81 -16.06 20.70
C THR A 833 -10.14 -16.87 21.94
N ALA A 834 -9.31 -16.77 22.99
CA ALA A 834 -9.67 -17.24 24.32
C ALA A 834 -10.98 -16.58 24.77
N VAL A 835 -12.01 -17.38 25.06
CA VAL A 835 -13.27 -16.88 25.62
C VAL A 835 -13.10 -16.84 27.14
N PRO A 836 -13.22 -15.68 27.80
CA PRO A 836 -13.20 -15.55 29.26
C PRO A 836 -14.09 -16.60 29.92
N VAL A 837 -13.64 -17.17 31.04
CA VAL A 837 -14.41 -18.14 31.81
C VAL A 837 -15.58 -17.39 32.42
N GLY A 838 -16.75 -17.57 31.80
CA GLY A 838 -17.96 -16.81 32.09
C GLY A 838 -18.53 -16.04 30.89
N GLY A 839 -17.88 -16.06 29.72
CA GLY A 839 -18.37 -15.43 28.49
C GLY A 839 -19.24 -16.36 27.66
N HIS A 840 -20.33 -15.84 27.10
CA HIS A 840 -21.27 -16.59 26.27
C HIS A 840 -20.75 -16.80 24.83
N GLU A 841 -21.20 -17.85 24.13
CA GLU A 841 -20.82 -18.12 22.72
C GLU A 841 -21.90 -17.65 21.74
N ALA A 842 -21.46 -17.05 20.61
CA ALA A 842 -22.29 -16.85 19.43
C ALA A 842 -21.98 -17.95 18.39
N VAL A 843 -23.01 -18.65 17.93
CA VAL A 843 -22.90 -19.77 16.98
C VAL A 843 -23.71 -19.46 15.73
N ASP A 844 -23.07 -19.45 14.56
CA ASP A 844 -23.77 -19.42 13.27
C ASP A 844 -23.66 -20.80 12.61
N VAL A 845 -24.66 -21.20 11.82
CA VAL A 845 -24.69 -22.50 11.15
C VAL A 845 -24.72 -22.30 9.65
N LEU A 846 -23.65 -22.72 8.97
CA LEU A 846 -23.57 -22.78 7.52
C LEU A 846 -23.91 -24.19 7.04
N TYR A 847 -24.81 -24.32 6.07
CA TYR A 847 -25.07 -25.56 5.34
C TYR A 847 -24.81 -25.33 3.85
N ASP A 848 -23.88 -26.07 3.26
CA ASP A 848 -23.42 -25.94 1.86
C ASP A 848 -24.12 -26.91 0.89
N GLY A 849 -25.21 -27.54 1.34
CA GLY A 849 -25.91 -28.60 0.60
C GLY A 849 -25.37 -30.01 0.87
N VAL A 850 -24.23 -30.16 1.54
CA VAL A 850 -23.64 -31.46 1.88
C VAL A 850 -23.33 -31.57 3.37
N ARG A 851 -22.77 -30.51 3.97
CA ARG A 851 -22.25 -30.52 5.33
C ARG A 851 -22.72 -29.30 6.10
N HIS A 852 -22.99 -29.50 7.39
CA HIS A 852 -23.15 -28.42 8.36
C HIS A 852 -21.79 -28.03 8.93
N THR A 853 -21.52 -26.73 8.90
CA THR A 853 -20.36 -26.10 9.53
C THR A 853 -20.82 -25.12 10.60
N GLU A 854 -20.46 -25.36 11.85
CA GLU A 854 -20.76 -24.47 12.96
C GLU A 854 -19.64 -23.44 13.14
N LEU A 855 -19.97 -22.16 12.96
CA LEU A 855 -19.07 -21.04 13.12
C LEU A 855 -19.23 -20.48 14.53
N ARG A 856 -18.36 -20.92 15.44
CA ARG A 856 -18.36 -20.50 16.86
C ARG A 856 -17.44 -19.32 17.11
N GLY A 857 -17.81 -18.42 18.03
CA GLY A 857 -17.02 -17.26 18.40
C GLY A 857 -17.52 -16.60 19.67
N ALA A 858 -16.69 -15.76 20.27
CA ALA A 858 -17.05 -15.04 21.49
C ALA A 858 -18.26 -14.14 21.25
N TRP A 859 -19.26 -14.20 22.14
CA TRP A 859 -20.35 -13.24 22.17
C TRP A 859 -19.80 -11.84 22.47
N VAL A 860 -20.16 -10.85 21.65
CA VAL A 860 -19.77 -9.46 21.89
C VAL A 860 -20.92 -8.77 22.63
N ASP A 861 -20.75 -8.54 23.93
CA ASP A 861 -21.74 -7.84 24.74
C ASP A 861 -21.70 -6.33 24.46
N THR A 862 -22.53 -5.89 23.51
CA THR A 862 -22.62 -4.49 23.10
C THR A 862 -24.04 -4.14 22.69
N GLY A 863 -24.47 -2.91 22.97
CA GLY A 863 -25.70 -2.34 22.41
C GLY A 863 -25.52 -1.80 20.98
N ASN A 864 -24.30 -1.88 20.43
CA ASN A 864 -23.97 -1.30 19.14
C ASN A 864 -24.11 -2.34 18.01
N THR A 865 -25.31 -2.91 17.87
CA THR A 865 -25.63 -4.04 16.96
C THR A 865 -26.44 -3.65 15.73
N HIS A 866 -26.79 -2.37 15.59
CA HIS A 866 -27.57 -1.88 14.45
C HIS A 866 -26.79 -2.10 13.14
N GLY A 867 -27.43 -2.79 12.18
CA GLY A 867 -26.84 -3.10 10.86
C GLY A 867 -26.00 -4.37 10.75
N THR A 868 -25.76 -5.11 11.85
CA THR A 868 -24.91 -6.32 11.86
C THR A 868 -25.23 -7.34 10.76
N GLY A 869 -26.51 -7.59 10.50
CA GLY A 869 -26.97 -8.50 9.43
C GLY A 869 -26.56 -8.03 8.03
N CYS A 870 -26.88 -6.78 7.68
CA CYS A 870 -26.57 -6.20 6.38
C CYS A 870 -25.06 -6.13 6.16
N THR A 871 -24.31 -5.72 7.17
CA THR A 871 -22.84 -5.64 7.14
C THR A 871 -22.21 -7.01 6.90
N LEU A 872 -22.70 -8.08 7.57
CA LEU A 872 -22.19 -9.43 7.37
C LEU A 872 -22.40 -9.91 5.93
N ALA A 873 -23.64 -9.80 5.43
CA ALA A 873 -23.98 -10.25 4.07
C ALA A 873 -23.17 -9.49 3.00
N SER A 874 -23.00 -8.18 3.17
CA SER A 874 -22.24 -7.32 2.26
C SER A 874 -20.74 -7.59 2.31
N ALA A 875 -20.17 -7.87 3.48
CA ALA A 875 -18.79 -8.32 3.60
C ALA A 875 -18.57 -9.70 2.95
N ILE A 876 -19.51 -10.65 3.09
CA ILE A 876 -19.44 -11.94 2.40
C ILE A 876 -19.47 -11.75 0.89
N ALA A 877 -20.38 -10.90 0.37
CA ALA A 877 -20.46 -10.61 -1.05
C ALA A 877 -19.14 -10.00 -1.59
N ALA A 878 -18.49 -9.11 -0.82
CA ALA A 878 -17.19 -8.55 -1.19
C ALA A 878 -16.08 -9.60 -1.21
N GLU A 879 -16.06 -10.54 -0.25
CA GLU A 879 -15.08 -11.62 -0.26
C GLU A 879 -15.32 -12.63 -1.40
N LEU A 880 -16.59 -12.95 -1.71
CA LEU A 880 -16.95 -13.77 -2.86
C LEU A 880 -16.59 -13.11 -4.19
N ALA A 881 -16.77 -11.79 -4.31
CA ALA A 881 -16.40 -11.02 -5.49
C ALA A 881 -14.89 -11.09 -5.78
N LYS A 882 -14.05 -11.31 -4.77
CA LYS A 882 -12.59 -11.54 -4.93
C LYS A 882 -12.23 -12.96 -5.38
N GLY A 883 -13.22 -13.86 -5.48
CA GLY A 883 -13.01 -15.26 -5.81
C GLY A 883 -12.71 -16.17 -4.61
N LEU A 884 -12.92 -15.72 -3.36
CA LEU A 884 -12.77 -16.59 -2.20
C LEU A 884 -13.83 -17.70 -2.21
N PRO A 885 -13.48 -18.95 -1.86
CA PRO A 885 -14.47 -19.99 -1.65
C PRO A 885 -15.44 -19.63 -0.52
N LEU A 886 -16.65 -20.18 -0.55
CA LEU A 886 -17.77 -19.77 0.32
C LEU A 886 -17.43 -19.77 1.82
N LEU A 887 -16.92 -20.88 2.35
CA LEU A 887 -16.61 -20.99 3.78
C LEU A 887 -15.52 -19.97 4.21
N PRO A 888 -14.37 -19.86 3.52
CA PRO A 888 -13.41 -18.78 3.74
C PRO A 888 -14.01 -17.37 3.70
N ALA A 889 -14.89 -17.08 2.72
CA ALA A 889 -15.56 -15.78 2.60
C ALA A 889 -16.44 -15.48 3.83
N VAL A 890 -17.24 -16.47 4.27
CA VAL A 890 -18.06 -16.38 5.49
C VAL A 890 -17.20 -16.21 6.74
N THR A 891 -16.11 -16.98 6.88
CA THR A 891 -15.21 -16.89 8.02
C THR A 891 -14.52 -15.52 8.11
N ALA A 892 -14.00 -15.00 7.00
CA ALA A 892 -13.33 -13.70 6.94
C ALA A 892 -14.30 -12.55 7.29
N ALA A 893 -15.50 -12.55 6.69
CA ALA A 893 -16.51 -11.55 6.96
C ALA A 893 -16.99 -11.56 8.43
N ARG A 894 -17.19 -12.75 9.01
CA ARG A 894 -17.58 -12.91 10.41
C ARG A 894 -16.51 -12.42 11.37
N ALA A 895 -15.23 -12.70 11.09
CA ALA A 895 -14.12 -12.23 11.91
C ALA A 895 -14.03 -10.69 11.90
N ALA A 896 -14.12 -10.09 10.72
CA ALA A 896 -14.10 -8.63 10.55
C ALA A 896 -15.28 -7.95 11.27
N LEU A 897 -16.48 -8.52 11.18
CA LEU A 897 -17.66 -7.98 11.89
C LEU A 897 -17.50 -8.08 13.41
N ALA A 898 -17.02 -9.21 13.92
CA ALA A 898 -16.79 -9.40 15.35
C ALA A 898 -15.80 -8.37 15.91
N GLU A 899 -14.75 -8.06 15.15
CA GLU A 899 -13.79 -7.03 15.53
C GLU A 899 -14.42 -5.63 15.52
N ALA A 900 -15.19 -5.31 14.49
CA ALA A 900 -15.87 -4.03 14.42
C ALA A 900 -16.86 -3.81 15.57
N LEU A 901 -17.56 -4.85 16.00
CA LEU A 901 -18.44 -4.80 17.17
C LEU A 901 -17.67 -4.59 18.47
N ARG A 902 -16.54 -5.28 18.67
CA ARG A 902 -15.69 -5.12 19.86
C ARG A 902 -15.09 -3.72 19.94
N ALA A 903 -14.44 -3.28 18.88
CA ALA A 903 -13.81 -1.97 18.79
C ALA A 903 -14.83 -0.83 18.93
N SER A 904 -16.07 -1.05 18.48
CA SER A 904 -17.14 -0.07 18.58
C SER A 904 -17.93 -0.14 19.89
N ALA A 905 -17.68 -1.08 20.81
CA ALA A 905 -18.39 -1.17 22.09
C ALA A 905 -18.46 0.15 22.91
N PRO A 906 -17.41 1.00 22.96
CA PRO A 906 -17.48 2.29 23.66
C PRO A 906 -18.25 3.37 22.89
N LEU A 907 -18.55 3.18 21.59
CA LEU A 907 -19.22 4.19 20.78
C LEU A 907 -20.62 4.52 21.34
N ARG A 908 -20.97 5.81 21.35
CA ARG A 908 -22.27 6.31 21.82
C ARG A 908 -22.89 7.19 20.74
N LEU A 909 -23.25 6.58 19.62
CA LEU A 909 -23.91 7.27 18.50
C LEU A 909 -25.41 6.94 18.47
N GLY A 910 -26.24 7.97 18.63
CA GLY A 910 -27.70 7.84 18.71
C GLY A 910 -28.22 7.40 20.09
N GLY A 911 -29.53 7.59 20.30
CA GLY A 911 -30.18 7.40 21.61
C GLY A 911 -31.14 6.20 21.67
N GLY A 912 -31.08 5.28 20.71
CA GLY A 912 -31.91 4.08 20.71
C GLY A 912 -31.25 2.85 21.33
N VAL A 913 -32.02 1.78 21.48
CA VAL A 913 -31.60 0.53 22.14
C VAL A 913 -30.49 -0.18 21.36
N GLN A 914 -30.58 -0.13 20.03
CA GLN A 914 -29.53 -0.64 19.14
C GLN A 914 -28.89 0.53 18.41
N ARG A 915 -27.58 0.69 18.60
CA ARG A 915 -26.77 1.76 17.99
C ARG A 915 -25.88 1.19 16.88
N PRO A 916 -25.42 2.00 15.92
CA PRO A 916 -24.49 1.54 14.90
C PRO A 916 -23.10 1.28 15.48
N PHE A 917 -22.31 0.51 14.74
CA PHE A 917 -20.88 0.32 14.96
C PHE A 917 -20.08 0.91 13.79
N HIS A 918 -18.79 1.13 14.01
CA HIS A 918 -17.92 1.78 13.06
C HIS A 918 -17.29 0.75 12.10
N HIS A 919 -17.66 0.83 10.82
CA HIS A 919 -17.36 -0.20 9.82
C HIS A 919 -15.88 -0.21 9.39
N LEU A 920 -15.11 0.88 9.58
CA LEU A 920 -13.67 0.86 9.24
C LEU A 920 -12.84 -0.06 10.15
N HIS A 921 -13.38 -0.49 11.29
CA HIS A 921 -12.75 -1.55 12.08
C HIS A 921 -12.81 -2.93 11.40
N MET A 922 -13.52 -3.04 10.28
CA MET A 922 -13.50 -4.21 9.40
C MET A 922 -12.36 -4.18 8.39
N LEU A 923 -11.54 -3.12 8.34
CA LEU A 923 -10.35 -3.11 7.48
C LEU A 923 -9.40 -4.25 7.88
N PRO A 924 -8.80 -4.98 6.93
CA PRO A 924 -7.76 -5.94 7.26
C PRO A 924 -6.58 -5.22 7.95
N PRO A 925 -5.90 -5.87 8.91
CA PRO A 925 -4.67 -5.33 9.48
C PRO A 925 -3.63 -5.14 8.37
N ALA A 926 -2.80 -4.10 8.48
CA ALA A 926 -1.82 -3.70 7.46
C ALA A 926 -0.80 -4.81 7.07
N SER A 927 -0.74 -5.90 7.83
CA SER A 927 0.17 -7.06 7.64
C SER A 927 -0.47 -8.30 6.99
N ALA A 928 -1.73 -8.23 6.50
CA ALA A 928 -2.36 -9.38 5.83
C ALA A 928 -1.97 -9.43 4.34
N PRO A 929 -1.36 -10.53 3.83
CA PRO A 929 -1.12 -10.68 2.40
C PRO A 929 -2.45 -10.71 1.63
N ALA A 930 -2.49 -10.05 0.47
CA ALA A 930 -3.64 -10.16 -0.43
C ALA A 930 -3.82 -11.64 -0.84
N PRO A 931 -5.06 -12.18 -0.88
CA PRO A 931 -5.28 -13.55 -1.29
C PRO A 931 -4.77 -13.77 -2.73
N PRO A 932 -4.25 -14.96 -3.07
CA PRO A 932 -3.77 -15.25 -4.42
C PRO A 932 -4.91 -15.10 -5.43
N PHE A 933 -4.80 -14.10 -6.31
CA PHE A 933 -5.77 -13.82 -7.35
C PHE A 933 -5.69 -14.88 -8.46
N THR A 934 -6.82 -15.50 -8.79
CA THR A 934 -6.97 -16.31 -9.99
C THR A 934 -7.72 -15.49 -11.04
N PHE A 935 -7.10 -15.29 -12.20
CA PHE A 935 -7.76 -14.62 -13.32
C PHE A 935 -8.84 -15.55 -13.90
N PRO A 936 -10.09 -15.11 -14.08
CA PRO A 936 -10.95 -15.71 -15.07
C PRO A 936 -10.33 -15.41 -16.45
N ALA A 937 -10.13 -16.45 -17.26
CA ALA A 937 -9.57 -16.33 -18.59
C ALA A 937 -10.34 -15.29 -19.42
N SER A 938 -9.63 -14.26 -19.90
CA SER A 938 -10.16 -13.18 -20.74
C SER A 938 -10.77 -13.73 -22.03
N SER A 939 -12.02 -13.35 -22.31
CA SER A 939 -12.53 -13.30 -23.68
C SER A 939 -12.45 -11.87 -24.22
N ALA A 940 -12.13 -11.80 -25.50
CA ALA A 940 -11.70 -10.67 -26.29
C ALA A 940 -12.46 -9.34 -26.13
N ALA A 941 -11.70 -8.25 -26.29
CA ALA A 941 -12.21 -6.91 -26.58
C ALA A 941 -13.21 -6.92 -27.74
N ALA A 942 -14.35 -6.25 -27.56
CA ALA A 942 -15.26 -5.84 -28.62
C ALA A 942 -15.51 -4.32 -28.55
N PRO A 943 -15.71 -3.64 -29.69
CA PRO A 943 -15.61 -2.19 -29.80
C PRO A 943 -16.95 -1.52 -29.46
N TYR A 944 -16.95 -0.57 -28.52
CA TYR A 944 -18.11 0.29 -28.29
C TYR A 944 -18.04 1.54 -29.16
N SER A 945 -18.78 1.49 -30.26
CA SER A 945 -19.25 2.67 -30.98
C SER A 945 -20.77 2.76 -30.85
N SER A 946 -21.25 3.98 -30.64
CA SER A 946 -22.67 4.42 -30.59
C SER A 946 -23.44 4.07 -29.32
N LEU A 947 -23.83 5.11 -28.58
CA LEU A 947 -25.23 5.51 -28.43
C LEU A 947 -25.28 6.84 -27.65
N ALA A 948 -25.86 7.84 -28.31
CA ALA A 948 -26.14 9.14 -27.76
C ALA A 948 -27.28 9.07 -26.73
N SER A 949 -27.13 9.76 -25.61
CA SER A 949 -28.24 9.99 -24.67
C SER A 949 -29.01 11.26 -25.05
N PRO A 950 -30.35 11.23 -25.00
CA PRO A 950 -31.21 12.36 -25.33
C PRO A 950 -31.33 13.33 -24.15
N ALA A 951 -31.31 14.62 -24.45
CA ALA A 951 -31.79 15.66 -23.53
C ALA A 951 -33.28 15.94 -23.81
N ALA A 952 -34.09 16.00 -22.74
CA ALA A 952 -35.38 16.67 -22.68
C ALA A 952 -35.27 17.66 -21.50
N ASP A 953 -35.08 18.97 -21.72
CA ASP A 953 -36.02 19.98 -22.24
C ASP A 953 -37.07 20.40 -21.21
N VAL A 954 -36.84 21.55 -20.56
CA VAL A 954 -37.86 22.54 -20.23
C VAL A 954 -37.22 23.94 -20.40
N GLY A 955 -37.67 24.64 -21.44
CA GLY A 955 -37.26 26.00 -21.86
C GLY A 955 -37.60 27.12 -20.86
N GLY A 956 -37.36 28.40 -21.12
CA GLY A 956 -36.95 29.24 -22.26
C GLY A 956 -36.94 30.69 -21.70
N ALA A 957 -36.50 31.76 -22.34
CA ALA A 957 -36.08 32.08 -23.69
C ALA A 957 -35.26 33.40 -23.61
N GLY A 958 -34.33 33.62 -24.55
CA GLY A 958 -33.59 34.89 -24.66
C GLY A 958 -32.51 34.82 -25.74
N SER A 959 -32.90 35.18 -26.95
CA SER A 959 -32.20 35.12 -28.25
C SER A 959 -30.86 35.87 -28.34
N GLY A 960 -29.91 35.32 -29.12
CA GLY A 960 -28.83 36.09 -29.73
C GLY A 960 -27.69 35.22 -30.27
N ASP A 961 -27.58 35.13 -31.60
CA ASP A 961 -26.61 34.40 -32.41
C ASP A 961 -25.14 34.45 -31.96
N SER A 962 -24.43 33.31 -32.03
CA SER A 962 -23.38 33.08 -33.04
C SER A 962 -22.49 31.87 -32.73
N ALA A 963 -21.95 31.31 -33.81
CA ALA A 963 -21.21 30.06 -33.94
C ALA A 963 -19.91 29.94 -33.12
N GLY A 964 -19.70 28.73 -32.56
CA GLY A 964 -18.49 27.93 -32.75
C GLY A 964 -17.23 28.29 -31.97
N ALA A 965 -16.95 27.54 -30.89
CA ALA A 965 -15.62 26.96 -30.63
C ALA A 965 -15.69 25.95 -29.47
N SER A 966 -15.26 24.72 -29.76
CA SER A 966 -14.89 23.72 -28.77
C SER A 966 -13.69 24.20 -27.94
N GLY A 967 -13.84 24.26 -26.62
CA GLY A 967 -12.75 24.51 -25.69
C GLY A 967 -12.91 23.67 -24.44
N ALA A 968 -11.93 22.82 -24.16
CA ALA A 968 -11.75 22.20 -22.85
C ALA A 968 -11.78 23.29 -21.76
N PHE A 969 -12.40 23.02 -20.61
CA PHE A 969 -12.31 23.90 -19.45
C PHE A 969 -10.84 23.97 -18.97
N ALA A 970 -10.08 24.89 -19.56
CA ALA A 970 -8.81 25.33 -19.00
C ALA A 970 -9.10 26.18 -17.76
N PRO A 971 -8.32 26.06 -16.66
CA PRO A 971 -8.47 26.92 -15.50
C PRO A 971 -8.31 28.38 -15.95
N GLN A 972 -9.34 29.21 -15.76
CA GLN A 972 -9.29 30.63 -16.12
C GLN A 972 -8.16 31.31 -15.33
N ARG A 973 -7.18 31.88 -16.03
CA ARG A 973 -6.12 32.70 -15.41
C ARG A 973 -6.78 33.92 -14.77
N ARG A 974 -6.28 34.35 -13.59
CA ARG A 974 -6.78 35.58 -12.92
C ARG A 974 -6.38 36.87 -13.65
N TYR A 975 -5.54 36.76 -14.66
CA TYR A 975 -5.06 37.85 -15.49
C TYR A 975 -5.01 37.39 -16.95
N ASP A 976 -5.11 38.33 -17.89
CA ASP A 976 -4.99 38.05 -19.32
C ASP A 976 -3.52 38.14 -19.76
N PRO A 977 -2.88 37.03 -20.17
CA PRO A 977 -1.50 37.05 -20.66
C PRO A 977 -1.30 37.97 -21.87
N ALA A 978 -2.33 38.19 -22.69
CA ALA A 978 -2.29 39.10 -23.82
C ALA A 978 -2.23 40.59 -23.37
N LEU A 979 -2.73 40.90 -22.17
CA LEU A 979 -2.72 42.25 -21.59
C LEU A 979 -1.52 42.50 -20.68
N LEU A 980 -0.87 41.46 -20.15
CA LEU A 980 0.26 41.61 -19.21
C LEU A 980 1.38 42.50 -19.76
N ARG A 981 1.70 42.38 -21.06
CA ARG A 981 2.72 43.24 -21.72
C ARG A 981 2.38 44.73 -21.62
N ARG A 982 1.10 45.10 -21.70
CA ARG A 982 0.65 46.50 -21.54
C ARG A 982 0.60 46.91 -20.08
N GLN A 983 0.27 45.99 -19.18
CA GLN A 983 0.28 46.24 -17.72
C GLN A 983 1.71 46.45 -17.18
N LEU A 984 2.74 45.96 -17.87
CA LEU A 984 4.14 46.17 -17.52
C LEU A 984 4.70 47.56 -17.88
N ALA A 985 3.91 48.44 -18.50
CA ALA A 985 4.38 49.75 -18.97
C ALA A 985 4.96 50.62 -17.84
N LEU A 986 4.24 50.80 -16.72
CA LEU A 986 4.78 51.42 -15.51
C LEU A 986 4.63 50.47 -14.32
N TYR A 987 5.72 49.81 -13.97
CA TYR A 987 5.81 48.90 -12.84
C TYR A 987 6.43 49.67 -11.66
N ALA A 988 5.66 49.92 -10.60
CA ALA A 988 6.19 50.59 -9.41
C ALA A 988 6.62 49.57 -8.35
N VAL A 989 7.84 49.70 -7.82
CA VAL A 989 8.42 48.81 -6.81
C VAL A 989 8.60 49.61 -5.52
N THR A 990 7.95 49.20 -4.42
CA THR A 990 8.09 49.92 -3.15
C THR A 990 9.49 49.75 -2.53
N ASP A 991 9.88 50.69 -1.68
CA ASP A 991 11.12 50.60 -0.90
C ASP A 991 10.93 51.32 0.46
N PRO A 992 11.11 50.64 1.59
CA PRO A 992 10.83 51.20 2.92
C PRO A 992 11.62 52.48 3.20
N GLY A 993 12.92 52.47 2.85
CA GLY A 993 13.82 53.60 3.04
C GLY A 993 13.52 54.82 2.16
N CYS A 994 12.61 54.72 1.18
CA CYS A 994 12.12 55.86 0.42
C CYS A 994 10.90 56.53 1.09
N ASN A 995 10.03 55.74 1.72
CA ASN A 995 8.85 56.24 2.41
C ASN A 995 9.22 56.93 3.74
N ASP A 996 10.23 56.42 4.46
CA ASP A 996 10.75 57.06 5.68
C ASP A 996 11.24 58.50 5.44
N ARG A 997 11.82 58.77 4.27
CA ARG A 997 12.32 60.09 3.89
C ARG A 997 11.22 61.10 3.57
N THR A 998 10.03 60.62 3.23
CA THR A 998 8.88 61.44 2.84
C THR A 998 7.78 61.47 3.90
N GLY A 999 7.86 60.62 4.93
CA GLY A 999 6.91 60.54 6.04
C GLY A 999 5.56 59.93 5.69
N ARG A 1000 5.43 59.28 4.52
CA ARG A 1000 4.19 58.65 4.05
C ARG A 1000 4.10 57.21 4.53
N SER A 1001 2.88 56.77 4.84
CA SER A 1001 2.58 55.35 5.01
C SER A 1001 2.72 54.59 3.70
N MET A 1002 2.91 53.27 3.77
CA MET A 1002 2.97 52.41 2.57
C MET A 1002 1.68 52.49 1.74
N ALA A 1003 0.52 52.53 2.41
CA ALA A 1003 -0.79 52.66 1.76
C ALA A 1003 -0.91 53.98 0.98
N GLU A 1004 -0.50 55.12 1.57
CA GLU A 1004 -0.51 56.42 0.89
C GLU A 1004 0.44 56.45 -0.31
N ALA A 1005 1.62 55.86 -0.16
CA ALA A 1005 2.60 55.77 -1.23
C ALA A 1005 2.11 54.92 -2.41
N VAL A 1006 1.49 53.76 -2.12
CA VAL A 1006 0.86 52.90 -3.13
C VAL A 1006 -0.31 53.62 -3.81
N ALA A 1007 -1.19 54.29 -3.05
CA ALA A 1007 -2.31 55.04 -3.60
C ALA A 1007 -1.85 56.16 -4.54
N ALA A 1008 -0.82 56.92 -4.16
CA ALA A 1008 -0.25 57.97 -5.01
C ALA A 1008 0.37 57.43 -6.31
N ALA A 1009 1.10 56.32 -6.23
CA ALA A 1009 1.68 55.67 -7.42
C ALA A 1009 0.58 55.17 -8.38
N VAL A 1010 -0.50 54.57 -7.85
CA VAL A 1010 -1.66 54.13 -8.63
C VAL A 1010 -2.38 55.31 -9.27
N ALA A 1011 -2.63 56.40 -8.53
CA ALA A 1011 -3.23 57.63 -9.06
C ALA A 1011 -2.37 58.29 -10.15
N GLY A 1012 -1.04 58.15 -10.06
CA GLY A 1012 -0.08 58.60 -11.05
C GLY A 1012 0.04 57.70 -12.29
N GLY A 1013 -0.72 56.59 -12.36
CA GLY A 1013 -0.77 55.72 -13.53
C GLY A 1013 0.17 54.52 -13.49
N ALA A 1014 0.63 54.10 -12.30
CA ALA A 1014 1.28 52.79 -12.14
C ALA A 1014 0.31 51.67 -12.54
N THR A 1015 0.77 50.75 -13.38
CA THR A 1015 -0.05 49.65 -13.91
C THR A 1015 0.25 48.29 -13.28
N ILE A 1016 1.31 48.20 -12.48
CA ILE A 1016 1.61 47.10 -11.54
C ILE A 1016 2.25 47.71 -10.29
N ILE A 1017 1.90 47.19 -9.11
CA ILE A 1017 2.59 47.46 -7.85
C ILE A 1017 3.31 46.20 -7.38
N GLN A 1018 4.61 46.30 -7.13
CA GLN A 1018 5.35 45.29 -6.38
C GLN A 1018 5.64 45.77 -4.97
N LEU A 1019 5.08 45.08 -3.99
CA LEU A 1019 5.39 45.32 -2.60
C LEU A 1019 6.69 44.62 -2.22
N ARG A 1020 7.67 45.42 -1.84
CA ARG A 1020 9.02 45.02 -1.44
C ARG A 1020 9.38 45.74 -0.15
N GLU A 1021 9.50 44.98 0.93
CA GLU A 1021 10.09 45.40 2.20
C GLU A 1021 11.14 44.37 2.63
N LYS A 1022 12.42 44.77 2.65
CA LYS A 1022 13.52 43.83 2.91
C LYS A 1022 13.93 43.68 4.37
N ASP A 1023 13.47 44.58 5.24
CA ASP A 1023 13.98 44.72 6.61
C ASP A 1023 12.86 44.70 7.69
N THR A 1024 11.62 44.36 7.32
CA THR A 1024 10.47 44.24 8.24
C THR A 1024 10.21 42.82 8.70
N GLU A 1025 9.93 42.63 9.98
CA GLU A 1025 9.44 41.37 10.57
C GLU A 1025 8.14 40.89 9.90
N GLY A 1026 7.91 39.57 9.92
CA GLY A 1026 6.90 38.90 9.09
C GLY A 1026 5.49 39.48 9.18
N GLY A 1027 5.01 39.77 10.40
CA GLY A 1027 3.69 40.38 10.61
C GLY A 1027 3.53 41.80 10.03
N ALA A 1028 4.57 42.63 10.04
CA ALA A 1028 4.49 43.99 9.50
C ALA A 1028 4.39 44.00 7.97
N PHE A 1029 5.13 43.12 7.30
CA PHE A 1029 5.07 42.98 5.84
C PHE A 1029 3.71 42.44 5.35
N LEU A 1030 3.10 41.51 6.09
CA LEU A 1030 1.75 41.03 5.79
C LEU A 1030 0.71 42.14 5.92
N ARG A 1031 0.77 42.96 6.99
CA ARG A 1031 -0.15 44.09 7.18
C ARG A 1031 -0.04 45.09 6.01
N ALA A 1032 1.18 45.45 5.63
CA ALA A 1032 1.40 46.31 4.46
C ALA A 1032 0.82 45.70 3.17
N ALA A 1033 0.94 44.39 2.97
CA ALA A 1033 0.34 43.69 1.84
C ALA A 1033 -1.19 43.66 1.89
N ALA A 1034 -1.78 43.44 3.07
CA ALA A 1034 -3.22 43.45 3.28
C ALA A 1034 -3.83 44.85 3.08
N GLU A 1035 -3.11 45.91 3.43
CA GLU A 1035 -3.52 47.31 3.21
C GLU A 1035 -3.38 47.75 1.75
N ALA A 1036 -2.31 47.32 1.06
CA ALA A 1036 -2.07 47.68 -0.34
C ALA A 1036 -3.03 46.98 -1.32
N LEU A 1037 -3.47 45.75 -1.00
CA LEU A 1037 -4.31 44.93 -1.87
C LEU A 1037 -5.65 45.57 -2.25
N PRO A 1038 -6.48 46.09 -1.32
CA PRO A 1038 -7.76 46.72 -1.69
C PRO A 1038 -7.56 47.97 -2.56
N ILE A 1039 -6.48 48.75 -2.34
CA ILE A 1039 -6.14 49.92 -3.16
C ILE A 1039 -5.86 49.50 -4.60
N CYS A 1040 -5.02 48.47 -4.77
CA CYS A 1040 -4.65 47.94 -6.08
C CYS A 1040 -5.86 47.35 -6.82
N ARG A 1041 -6.69 46.55 -6.13
CA ARG A 1041 -7.90 45.95 -6.71
C ARG A 1041 -8.94 46.96 -7.15
N ALA A 1042 -9.17 48.01 -6.35
CA ALA A 1042 -10.13 49.07 -6.70
C ALA A 1042 -9.74 49.79 -8.00
N ALA A 1043 -8.45 49.88 -8.30
CA ALA A 1043 -7.91 50.48 -9.53
C ALA A 1043 -7.68 49.48 -10.67
N GLY A 1044 -7.94 48.18 -10.47
CA GLY A 1044 -7.63 47.13 -11.45
C GLY A 1044 -6.13 46.91 -11.69
N VAL A 1045 -5.29 47.29 -10.72
CA VAL A 1045 -3.82 47.17 -10.76
C VAL A 1045 -3.40 45.88 -10.03
N PRO A 1046 -2.57 45.00 -10.62
CA PRO A 1046 -2.11 43.78 -9.95
C PRO A 1046 -1.12 44.10 -8.81
N LEU A 1047 -1.30 43.43 -7.67
CA LEU A 1047 -0.31 43.43 -6.58
C LEU A 1047 0.62 42.22 -6.70
N ILE A 1048 1.93 42.48 -6.75
CA ILE A 1048 3.00 41.48 -6.79
C ILE A 1048 3.78 41.52 -5.47
N ILE A 1049 3.95 40.37 -4.82
CA ILE A 1049 4.76 40.30 -3.59
C ILE A 1049 6.21 39.93 -3.96
N ASN A 1050 7.18 40.66 -3.40
CA ASN A 1050 8.59 40.39 -3.59
C ASN A 1050 9.08 39.25 -2.68
N ASP A 1051 9.73 38.24 -3.24
CA ASP A 1051 10.43 37.09 -2.63
C ASP A 1051 9.55 36.12 -1.80
N ARG A 1052 8.56 36.64 -1.07
CA ARG A 1052 7.73 35.92 -0.09
C ARG A 1052 6.47 35.32 -0.70
N VAL A 1053 6.64 34.13 -1.30
CA VAL A 1053 5.53 33.33 -1.89
C VAL A 1053 4.43 33.05 -0.87
N ASP A 1054 4.80 32.81 0.38
CA ASP A 1054 3.92 32.58 1.51
C ASP A 1054 2.98 33.77 1.78
N VAL A 1055 3.52 34.99 1.77
CA VAL A 1055 2.73 36.23 1.94
C VAL A 1055 1.79 36.44 0.75
N ALA A 1056 2.26 36.17 -0.47
CA ALA A 1056 1.44 36.28 -1.68
C ALA A 1056 0.21 35.37 -1.63
N LEU A 1057 0.39 34.14 -1.16
CA LEU A 1057 -0.70 33.18 -0.98
C LEU A 1057 -1.63 33.58 0.17
N ALA A 1058 -1.07 34.03 1.29
CA ALA A 1058 -1.83 34.40 2.49
C ALA A 1058 -2.79 35.58 2.24
N VAL A 1059 -2.34 36.65 1.59
CA VAL A 1059 -3.20 37.81 1.27
C VAL A 1059 -4.02 37.62 -0.01
N GLY A 1060 -3.75 36.56 -0.77
CA GLY A 1060 -4.40 36.29 -2.05
C GLY A 1060 -4.00 37.27 -3.16
N ALA A 1061 -2.75 37.73 -3.16
CA ALA A 1061 -2.17 38.61 -4.18
C ALA A 1061 -2.20 37.98 -5.59
N GLU A 1062 -2.11 38.82 -6.61
CA GLU A 1062 -2.20 38.43 -8.01
C GLU A 1062 -0.91 37.76 -8.53
N GLY A 1063 0.24 37.95 -7.87
CA GLY A 1063 1.48 37.27 -8.22
C GLY A 1063 2.66 37.46 -7.25
N VAL A 1064 3.79 36.90 -7.63
CA VAL A 1064 5.06 36.96 -6.90
C VAL A 1064 6.22 37.26 -7.86
N HIS A 1065 7.24 37.95 -7.37
CA HIS A 1065 8.50 38.16 -8.08
C HIS A 1065 9.65 37.57 -7.27
N VAL A 1066 10.54 36.81 -7.91
CA VAL A 1066 11.69 36.17 -7.27
C VAL A 1066 13.01 36.47 -8.00
N GLY A 1067 14.10 36.58 -7.25
CA GLY A 1067 15.46 36.72 -7.74
C GLY A 1067 16.26 35.41 -7.74
N GLN A 1068 17.51 35.49 -8.18
CA GLN A 1068 18.41 34.32 -8.32
C GLN A 1068 18.83 33.69 -6.98
N GLY A 1069 18.71 34.43 -5.87
CA GLY A 1069 19.02 33.93 -4.52
C GLY A 1069 17.80 33.43 -3.75
N ASP A 1070 16.62 33.49 -4.36
CA ASP A 1070 15.34 33.16 -3.74
C ASP A 1070 14.90 31.73 -4.16
N LEU A 1071 13.63 31.38 -3.92
CA LEU A 1071 13.10 30.09 -4.35
C LEU A 1071 13.22 29.91 -5.87
N PRO A 1072 13.68 28.75 -6.36
CA PRO A 1072 13.78 28.51 -7.80
C PRO A 1072 12.44 28.72 -8.52
N ALA A 1073 12.44 29.41 -9.65
CA ALA A 1073 11.23 29.80 -10.36
C ALA A 1073 10.28 28.62 -10.68
N ALA A 1074 10.83 27.44 -10.98
CA ALA A 1074 10.05 26.23 -11.24
C ALA A 1074 9.28 25.76 -10.00
N VAL A 1075 9.91 25.86 -8.82
CA VAL A 1075 9.30 25.57 -7.52
C VAL A 1075 8.19 26.59 -7.25
N VAL A 1076 8.47 27.88 -7.46
CA VAL A 1076 7.48 28.94 -7.24
C VAL A 1076 6.26 28.78 -8.15
N ARG A 1077 6.46 28.45 -9.43
CA ARG A 1077 5.36 28.16 -10.37
C ARG A 1077 4.49 27.02 -9.88
N ALA A 1078 5.11 25.94 -9.40
CA ALA A 1078 4.36 24.85 -8.80
C ALA A 1078 3.52 25.36 -7.62
N LEU A 1079 4.11 26.15 -6.71
CA LEU A 1079 3.43 26.65 -5.51
C LEU A 1079 2.21 27.56 -5.81
N ILE A 1080 2.36 28.54 -6.70
CA ILE A 1080 1.31 29.55 -6.94
C ILE A 1080 0.25 29.13 -7.97
N GLY A 1081 0.52 28.06 -8.72
CA GLY A 1081 -0.33 27.51 -9.77
C GLY A 1081 -0.23 28.28 -11.10
N PRO A 1082 -0.96 27.84 -12.15
CA PRO A 1082 -0.91 28.45 -13.48
C PRO A 1082 -1.69 29.78 -13.60
N SER A 1083 -2.48 30.14 -12.59
CA SER A 1083 -3.41 31.27 -12.63
C SER A 1083 -2.87 32.60 -12.08
N ARG A 1084 -1.74 32.58 -11.36
CA ARG A 1084 -1.06 33.76 -10.77
C ARG A 1084 0.18 34.16 -11.56
N ILE A 1085 0.54 35.44 -11.46
CA ILE A 1085 1.68 36.02 -12.19
C ILE A 1085 3.01 35.61 -11.51
N LEU A 1086 3.97 35.13 -12.30
CA LEU A 1086 5.35 34.88 -11.85
C LEU A 1086 6.34 35.81 -12.55
N GLY A 1087 7.00 36.67 -11.79
CA GLY A 1087 8.14 37.47 -12.22
C GLY A 1087 9.48 36.87 -11.80
N VAL A 1088 10.49 36.94 -12.67
CA VAL A 1088 11.86 36.48 -12.35
C VAL A 1088 12.88 37.54 -12.70
N SER A 1089 13.84 37.81 -11.81
CA SER A 1089 14.97 38.69 -12.12
C SER A 1089 16.05 37.97 -12.92
N CYS A 1090 16.50 38.54 -14.05
CA CYS A 1090 17.54 37.99 -14.93
C CYS A 1090 18.54 39.06 -15.40
N LYS A 1091 19.81 38.69 -15.53
CA LYS A 1091 20.90 39.57 -15.99
C LYS A 1091 21.57 39.09 -17.26
N THR A 1092 21.38 37.83 -17.63
CA THR A 1092 22.00 37.21 -18.82
C THR A 1092 20.96 36.53 -19.71
N PRO A 1093 21.23 36.36 -21.01
CA PRO A 1093 20.40 35.56 -21.92
C PRO A 1093 20.18 34.12 -21.43
N GLU A 1094 21.16 33.52 -20.76
CA GLU A 1094 21.09 32.17 -20.21
C GLU A 1094 20.07 32.09 -19.06
N GLU A 1095 20.13 33.03 -18.11
CA GLU A 1095 19.17 33.15 -17.02
C GLU A 1095 17.75 33.39 -17.56
N ALA A 1096 17.62 34.21 -18.60
CA ALA A 1096 16.34 34.48 -19.23
C ALA A 1096 15.71 33.20 -19.81
N ARG A 1097 16.47 32.40 -20.57
CA ARG A 1097 15.99 31.12 -21.11
C ARG A 1097 15.59 30.13 -20.01
N ALA A 1098 16.38 30.07 -18.93
CA ALA A 1098 16.07 29.22 -17.78
C ALA A 1098 14.78 29.64 -17.08
N ALA A 1099 14.57 30.96 -16.88
CA ALA A 1099 13.36 31.50 -16.26
C ALA A 1099 12.11 31.26 -17.13
N VAL A 1100 12.22 31.41 -18.45
CA VAL A 1100 11.13 31.09 -19.40
C VAL A 1100 10.77 29.60 -19.33
N ALA A 1101 11.78 28.72 -19.35
CA ALA A 1101 11.56 27.27 -19.23
C ALA A 1101 10.93 26.88 -17.88
N ALA A 1102 11.21 27.65 -16.83
CA ALA A 1102 10.62 27.48 -15.50
C ALA A 1102 9.19 28.05 -15.38
N GLY A 1103 8.66 28.68 -16.43
CA GLY A 1103 7.29 29.19 -16.48
C GLY A 1103 7.11 30.61 -15.95
N ALA A 1104 8.12 31.48 -16.08
CA ALA A 1104 7.98 32.91 -15.80
C ALA A 1104 7.01 33.59 -16.79
N ASP A 1105 6.16 34.48 -16.29
CA ASP A 1105 5.21 35.27 -17.10
C ASP A 1105 5.80 36.62 -17.54
N TYR A 1106 6.78 37.14 -16.80
CA TYR A 1106 7.60 38.28 -17.21
C TYR A 1106 8.98 38.21 -16.53
N LEU A 1107 9.95 38.93 -17.08
CA LEU A 1107 11.29 39.06 -16.49
C LEU A 1107 11.59 40.50 -16.08
N GLY A 1108 12.23 40.66 -14.93
CA GLY A 1108 12.88 41.92 -14.55
C GLY A 1108 14.36 41.86 -14.91
N SER A 1109 14.84 42.75 -15.77
CA SER A 1109 16.27 42.80 -16.11
C SER A 1109 16.86 44.14 -15.74
N GLY A 1110 17.95 44.12 -14.97
CA GLY A 1110 18.50 45.34 -14.40
C GLY A 1110 19.99 45.57 -14.62
N ALA A 1111 20.39 46.80 -14.29
CA ALA A 1111 21.73 47.40 -14.42
C ALA A 1111 22.08 47.95 -15.82
N ALA A 1112 21.22 48.82 -16.39
CA ALA A 1112 21.61 49.67 -17.52
C ALA A 1112 22.57 50.81 -17.13
N LEU A 1113 22.44 51.30 -15.88
CA LEU A 1113 23.20 52.41 -15.29
C LEU A 1113 23.54 52.10 -13.80
N PRO A 1114 24.54 52.76 -13.19
CA PRO A 1114 24.88 52.58 -11.77
C PRO A 1114 23.68 52.90 -10.86
N THR A 1115 23.44 52.09 -9.83
CA THR A 1115 22.34 52.30 -8.88
C THR A 1115 22.82 52.32 -7.43
N GLY A 1116 22.23 53.17 -6.59
CA GLY A 1116 22.58 53.28 -5.17
C GLY A 1116 21.98 52.20 -4.26
N THR A 1117 21.26 51.21 -4.80
CA THR A 1117 20.48 50.24 -4.02
C THR A 1117 21.04 48.81 -4.04
N LYS A 1118 22.07 48.52 -4.86
CA LYS A 1118 22.91 47.30 -4.83
C LYS A 1118 24.12 47.46 -5.79
N ASP A 1119 25.30 47.03 -5.36
CA ASP A 1119 26.53 47.03 -6.16
C ASP A 1119 26.56 45.78 -7.08
N THR A 1120 25.93 45.88 -8.25
CA THR A 1120 25.90 44.78 -9.23
C THR A 1120 26.28 45.32 -10.61
N GLY A 1121 27.27 44.70 -11.25
CA GLY A 1121 27.86 45.14 -12.53
C GLY A 1121 26.83 45.55 -13.60
N VAL A 1122 27.16 46.63 -14.31
CA VAL A 1122 26.33 47.27 -15.34
C VAL A 1122 26.39 46.46 -16.64
N ILE A 1123 25.25 45.98 -17.13
CA ILE A 1123 25.10 45.24 -18.40
C ILE A 1123 24.76 46.15 -19.59
N GLY A 1124 24.30 47.38 -19.32
CA GLY A 1124 23.97 48.38 -20.35
C GLY A 1124 22.74 48.04 -21.21
N TRP A 1125 22.32 48.97 -22.07
CA TRP A 1125 21.15 48.80 -22.93
C TRP A 1125 21.29 47.66 -23.96
N SER A 1126 22.50 47.39 -24.45
CA SER A 1126 22.77 46.26 -25.34
C SER A 1126 22.61 44.91 -24.63
N GLY A 1127 23.00 44.80 -23.35
CA GLY A 1127 22.79 43.61 -22.54
C GLY A 1127 21.31 43.35 -22.27
N ILE A 1128 20.54 44.41 -21.98
CA ILE A 1128 19.09 44.32 -21.83
C ILE A 1128 18.43 43.86 -23.13
N ARG A 1129 18.86 44.37 -24.29
CA ARG A 1129 18.35 43.90 -25.60
C ARG A 1129 18.58 42.41 -25.80
N ALA A 1130 19.77 41.89 -25.48
CA ALA A 1130 20.06 40.47 -25.59
C ALA A 1130 19.19 39.60 -24.65
N VAL A 1131 18.85 40.11 -23.46
CA VAL A 1131 17.91 39.45 -22.54
C VAL A 1131 16.48 39.45 -23.13
N CYS A 1132 16.03 40.57 -23.69
CA CYS A 1132 14.72 40.66 -24.36
C CYS A 1132 14.60 39.67 -25.53
N GLU A 1133 15.64 39.54 -26.35
CA GLU A 1133 15.68 38.60 -27.47
C GLU A 1133 15.64 37.14 -26.99
N ALA A 1134 16.39 36.80 -25.93
CA ALA A 1134 16.43 35.45 -25.37
C ALA A 1134 15.15 35.05 -24.62
N ALA A 1135 14.41 36.03 -24.10
CA ALA A 1135 13.16 35.81 -23.36
C ALA A 1135 11.93 35.67 -24.26
N ALA A 1136 12.01 36.06 -25.54
CA ALA A 1136 10.85 36.13 -26.42
C ALA A 1136 10.09 34.78 -26.49
N PRO A 1137 8.74 34.77 -26.36
CA PRO A 1137 7.84 35.93 -26.36
C PRO A 1137 7.57 36.57 -24.98
N VAL A 1138 8.19 36.09 -23.89
CA VAL A 1138 7.95 36.58 -22.53
C VAL A 1138 8.43 38.03 -22.37
N PRO A 1139 7.58 38.96 -21.88
CA PRO A 1139 7.94 40.37 -21.78
C PRO A 1139 8.99 40.63 -20.70
N VAL A 1140 9.86 41.61 -20.96
CA VAL A 1140 10.93 42.04 -20.04
C VAL A 1140 10.68 43.50 -19.63
N VAL A 1141 10.88 43.81 -18.35
CA VAL A 1141 10.91 45.19 -17.83
C VAL A 1141 12.32 45.57 -17.41
N ALA A 1142 12.74 46.79 -17.75
CA ALA A 1142 14.03 47.32 -17.30
C ALA A 1142 13.93 47.81 -15.85
N ILE A 1143 14.87 47.39 -14.98
CA ILE A 1143 14.90 47.78 -13.57
C ILE A 1143 16.27 48.32 -13.15
N GLY A 1144 16.30 49.33 -12.29
CA GLY A 1144 17.53 49.88 -11.72
C GLY A 1144 18.13 51.03 -12.53
N GLY A 1145 18.13 52.23 -11.92
CA GLY A 1145 18.64 53.46 -12.53
C GLY A 1145 17.71 54.06 -13.58
N VAL A 1146 16.48 53.53 -13.71
CA VAL A 1146 15.49 53.96 -14.71
C VAL A 1146 14.51 54.97 -14.08
N GLY A 1147 14.24 56.05 -14.80
CA GLY A 1147 13.34 57.15 -14.44
C GLY A 1147 12.86 57.90 -15.68
N ARG A 1148 12.32 59.11 -15.51
CA ARG A 1148 11.70 59.87 -16.61
C ARG A 1148 12.62 60.08 -17.81
N ASP A 1149 13.88 60.41 -17.54
CA ASP A 1149 14.82 60.86 -18.57
C ASP A 1149 15.34 59.72 -19.47
N ASN A 1150 15.27 58.47 -19.01
CA ASN A 1150 15.84 57.31 -19.72
C ASN A 1150 14.83 56.16 -19.93
N ALA A 1151 13.58 56.32 -19.52
CA ALA A 1151 12.52 55.33 -19.77
C ALA A 1151 12.32 55.03 -21.26
N GLY A 1152 12.52 56.04 -22.12
CA GLY A 1152 12.44 55.85 -23.58
C GLY A 1152 13.54 54.95 -24.15
N GLU A 1153 14.76 55.00 -23.60
CA GLU A 1153 15.88 54.15 -24.01
C GLU A 1153 15.66 52.68 -23.60
N ALA A 1154 15.05 52.46 -22.44
CA ALA A 1154 14.64 51.14 -21.99
C ALA A 1154 13.64 50.50 -22.96
N VAL A 1155 12.60 51.24 -23.36
CA VAL A 1155 11.60 50.76 -24.33
C VAL A 1155 12.24 50.50 -25.70
N ALA A 1156 13.13 51.39 -26.17
CA ALA A 1156 13.87 51.21 -27.43
C ALA A 1156 14.82 49.99 -27.43
N SER A 1157 15.12 49.44 -26.24
CA SER A 1157 15.91 48.21 -26.08
C SER A 1157 15.05 46.94 -26.18
N GLY A 1158 13.74 47.06 -26.40
CA GLY A 1158 12.80 45.95 -26.55
C GLY A 1158 12.00 45.61 -25.30
N CYS A 1159 12.16 46.38 -24.22
CA CYS A 1159 11.40 46.18 -22.98
C CYS A 1159 9.92 46.55 -23.16
N ALA A 1160 9.05 45.83 -22.47
CA ALA A 1160 7.61 46.12 -22.42
C ALA A 1160 7.28 47.35 -21.56
N GLY A 1161 8.21 47.77 -20.71
CA GLY A 1161 8.09 48.94 -19.84
C GLY A 1161 9.25 49.01 -18.85
N VAL A 1162 9.04 49.76 -17.77
CA VAL A 1162 10.07 50.07 -16.79
C VAL A 1162 9.59 49.79 -15.37
N ALA A 1163 10.47 49.20 -14.56
CA ALA A 1163 10.26 49.00 -13.13
C ALA A 1163 11.05 50.05 -12.33
N VAL A 1164 10.31 50.87 -11.58
CA VAL A 1164 10.84 52.08 -10.95
C VAL A 1164 10.65 52.04 -9.44
N VAL A 1165 11.72 52.38 -8.71
CA VAL A 1165 11.77 52.38 -7.25
C VAL A 1165 11.85 53.83 -6.74
N SER A 1166 13.07 54.37 -6.63
CA SER A 1166 13.38 55.63 -5.94
C SER A 1166 12.87 56.86 -6.67
N ALA A 1167 12.72 56.83 -8.00
CA ALA A 1167 12.21 57.98 -8.75
C ALA A 1167 10.71 58.23 -8.52
N ILE A 1168 9.95 57.24 -8.02
CA ILE A 1168 8.54 57.40 -7.61
C ILE A 1168 8.47 57.59 -6.10
N PHE A 1169 8.92 56.58 -5.34
CA PHE A 1169 8.72 56.56 -3.89
C PHE A 1169 9.64 57.52 -3.12
N GLY A 1170 10.75 57.94 -3.72
CA GLY A 1170 11.64 58.96 -3.15
C GLY A 1170 11.29 60.41 -3.55
N ALA A 1171 10.28 60.62 -4.39
CA ALA A 1171 9.86 61.95 -4.82
C ALA A 1171 8.95 62.64 -3.79
N LEU A 1172 9.03 63.97 -3.68
CA LEU A 1172 8.13 64.78 -2.84
C LEU A 1172 6.67 64.69 -3.28
N ASP A 1173 6.42 64.42 -4.56
CA ASP A 1173 5.11 64.07 -5.11
C ASP A 1173 5.26 62.77 -5.94
N ALA A 1174 4.83 61.65 -5.36
CA ALA A 1174 4.91 60.35 -6.02
C ALA A 1174 3.90 60.21 -7.18
N GLU A 1175 2.78 60.94 -7.12
CA GLU A 1175 1.74 60.89 -8.14
C GLU A 1175 2.22 61.60 -9.41
N GLU A 1176 2.76 62.82 -9.27
CA GLU A 1176 3.34 63.57 -10.39
C GLU A 1176 4.55 62.83 -10.99
N ALA A 1177 5.41 62.26 -10.14
CA ALA A 1177 6.56 61.50 -10.60
C ALA A 1177 6.16 60.25 -11.40
N ALA A 1178 5.21 59.47 -10.90
CA ALA A 1178 4.68 58.31 -11.62
C ALA A 1178 4.04 58.73 -12.96
N ARG A 1179 3.26 59.82 -12.97
CA ARG A 1179 2.62 60.35 -14.19
C ARG A 1179 3.64 60.75 -15.25
N GLY A 1180 4.68 61.51 -14.87
CA GLY A 1180 5.72 61.95 -15.80
C GLY A 1180 6.51 60.79 -16.41
N ILE A 1181 6.74 59.71 -15.65
CA ILE A 1181 7.39 58.50 -16.16
C ILE A 1181 6.43 57.72 -17.08
N ARG A 1182 5.15 57.61 -16.70
CA ARG A 1182 4.13 56.94 -17.49
C ARG A 1182 4.02 57.55 -18.89
N GLU A 1183 3.93 58.87 -18.97
CA GLU A 1183 3.87 59.61 -20.24
C GLU A 1183 5.11 59.36 -21.10
N ALA A 1184 6.31 59.34 -20.50
CA ALA A 1184 7.56 59.09 -21.21
C ALA A 1184 7.61 57.67 -21.82
N VAL A 1185 7.14 56.66 -21.07
CA VAL A 1185 7.03 55.26 -21.54
C VAL A 1185 6.01 55.15 -22.66
N GLU A 1186 4.82 55.72 -22.51
CA GLU A 1186 3.76 55.64 -23.53
C GLU A 1186 4.18 56.32 -24.83
N ALA A 1187 4.81 57.50 -24.75
CA ALA A 1187 5.34 58.19 -25.92
C ALA A 1187 6.44 57.37 -26.62
N ALA A 1188 7.21 56.58 -25.90
CA ALA A 1188 8.21 55.68 -26.50
C ALA A 1188 7.57 54.44 -27.13
N LEU A 1189 6.59 53.81 -26.47
CA LEU A 1189 5.85 52.66 -26.99
C LEU A 1189 5.07 53.03 -28.27
N GLN A 1190 4.44 54.21 -28.32
CA GLN A 1190 3.74 54.70 -29.52
C GLN A 1190 4.67 54.95 -30.71
N ARG A 1191 5.91 55.40 -30.46
CA ARG A 1191 6.93 55.60 -31.52
C ARG A 1191 7.45 54.28 -32.09
N GLY A 1192 7.48 53.20 -31.29
CA GLY A 1192 7.89 51.87 -31.74
C GLY A 1192 6.88 51.17 -32.67
N VAL A 1193 5.59 51.50 -32.57
CA VAL A 1193 4.52 50.91 -33.41
C VAL A 1193 4.52 51.48 -34.84
N GLY A 1194 5.24 52.57 -35.11
CA GLY A 1194 5.32 53.20 -36.44
C GLY A 1194 6.48 52.75 -37.33
N ALA A 1195 7.34 51.84 -36.87
CA ALA A 1195 8.55 51.42 -37.60
C ALA A 1195 8.43 50.08 -38.36
N GLU A 1196 7.30 49.38 -38.23
CA GLU A 1196 6.95 48.24 -39.06
C GLU A 1196 5.60 48.53 -39.73
N GLY A 1197 5.66 49.18 -40.89
CA GLY A 1197 4.52 49.29 -41.82
C GLY A 1197 4.23 47.95 -42.52
N PRO A 1198 3.08 47.85 -43.21
CA PRO A 1198 2.36 46.60 -43.51
C PRO A 1198 3.14 45.51 -44.24
#